data_AF-A0AAN8N4F1-F1
#
_entry.id   AF-A0AAN8N4F1-F1
#
_cell.length_a   1.000
_cell.length_b   1.000
_cell.length_c   1.000
_cell.angle_alpha   90.00
_cell.angle_beta   90.00
_cell.angle_gamma   90.00
#
_symmetry.space_group_name_H-M   'P 1'
#
loop_
_entity.id
_entity.type
_entity.pdbx_description
1 polymer ?
#
loop_
_entity_poly.entity_id
_entity_poly.type
_entity_poly.pdbx_seq_one_letter_code
_entity_poly.pdbx_strand_id
1 'polypeptide(L)'
;MPSQLKRLRESLKNAGVIGQPQKSKKAKKRARQNKSGNDARLSREAALESIREEFNPFEIKKTKEKFSVAGGRKVKGTVGKPSLSKQIGEDNRRKTLLVEMQQRNKVGGIIDRRFGENDPTMNPEDKMLERFTREQQKKAYKSDIFNLEDDDEVLTHYGQSLGSLPNDGFQEDMDGSDDDLLRPAKRTHPLDGELQSDEGDDGGPPKKKSKAEVMKEVIMKSKYHKYERQKEKEADEDLREELDAELGDIRALLAGIPARPPPAKPAATDAGADGSLHADRAAQINSGLNVDSKYDAAVREMTYDKRSKPADRTKSAEELAEDRAKQLQKLERSRQKRMRGEESSDEEPEEDEEVPSDDEFRLGKGIKLAADEKEFVHGDSGSEEGSSESEEESDEEEEEEEREREDAKASSSHSSRRRDLDNDDAYSDDYQSDEDPDALASDEEALESEDEEDEEDGLMESEDESPGSKPTDDGKEVANGDSSLPFTFPCPQSHQEFLKVISKYKVEDLPTIVKRIRVLHHPSLAAGNKEKLSHFMLVVFDHIIYLADLPSIPPMDVLEVLLRHLHSLSKEFPQASATRFREHLQKFFDRIGQQKKTKRSDLVILTALSIIYPTSDHFHIVVTPAMLVMARWLSSNAPTDTEKLVHGCYMVTLCLQYQRLSKRVIPEALNFAYQSLLALSPAPLAKVPGGFPVHGAENVAKLRISSSSKDKFELGKLRFREALYPDSVSNLAALQITLAYAFTQQILAFARLYSSKTALLEITRPATSILSHYTSSACLKSLPKAFATFIKDTALPELERIGSHSQKFRRPLELHHHRPLPIPSNYPKFEEEYSLDRHKGSYDADRDRKELSKLKAEHKKERKGAMRELRKDSQFIAREKLKERKVADQEYHDKMKRIVSMIQNEEGAASNAYEKERSGRKRSKK
;
A
#
# COMPACT_ATOMS: atom_id res chain seq x y z
N MET A 1 -24.44 52.75 -27.91
CA MET A 1 -24.46 51.93 -29.13
C MET A 1 -24.91 52.79 -30.31
N PRO A 2 -24.17 52.88 -31.43
CA PRO A 2 -24.65 53.60 -32.61
C PRO A 2 -25.94 52.96 -33.17
N SER A 3 -26.84 53.78 -33.71
CA SER A 3 -28.10 53.36 -34.32
C SER A 3 -27.87 52.30 -35.42
N GLN A 4 -28.79 51.34 -35.56
CA GLN A 4 -28.76 50.30 -36.60
C GLN A 4 -28.67 50.91 -38.01
N LEU A 5 -29.35 52.04 -38.26
CA LEU A 5 -29.26 52.76 -39.53
C LEU A 5 -27.85 53.30 -39.80
N LYS A 6 -27.17 53.81 -38.76
CA LYS A 6 -25.81 54.34 -38.88
C LYS A 6 -24.81 53.22 -39.19
N ARG A 7 -24.90 52.11 -38.46
CA ARG A 7 -24.11 50.89 -38.72
C ARG A 7 -24.34 50.32 -40.11
N LEU A 8 -25.60 50.30 -40.58
CA LEU A 8 -25.94 49.80 -41.92
C LEU A 8 -25.32 50.68 -43.00
N ARG A 9 -25.41 52.01 -42.86
CA ARG A 9 -24.78 52.96 -43.79
C ARG A 9 -23.26 52.82 -43.80
N GLU A 10 -22.63 52.62 -42.65
CA GLU A 10 -21.18 52.38 -42.54
C GLU A 10 -20.78 51.04 -43.18
N SER A 11 -21.51 49.96 -42.89
CA SER A 11 -21.28 48.63 -43.48
C SER A 11 -21.47 48.62 -45.00
N LEU A 12 -22.52 49.27 -45.52
CA LEU A 12 -22.76 49.41 -46.97
C LEU A 12 -21.73 50.32 -47.67
N LYS A 13 -21.16 51.31 -46.95
CA LYS A 13 -20.04 52.12 -47.44
C LYS A 13 -18.76 51.30 -47.51
N ASN A 14 -18.46 50.51 -46.48
CA ASN A 14 -17.30 49.62 -46.41
C ASN A 14 -17.36 48.52 -47.48
N ALA A 15 -18.56 47.98 -47.74
CA ALA A 15 -18.80 47.03 -48.83
C ALA A 15 -18.84 47.69 -50.23
N GLY A 16 -18.69 49.01 -50.33
CA GLY A 16 -18.64 49.74 -51.60
C GLY A 16 -19.97 49.79 -52.37
N VAL A 17 -21.09 49.54 -51.70
CA VAL A 17 -22.45 49.50 -52.27
C VAL A 17 -23.06 50.91 -52.29
N ILE A 18 -22.85 51.68 -51.22
CA ILE A 18 -23.31 53.06 -51.07
C ILE A 18 -22.10 53.99 -51.00
N GLY A 19 -22.13 55.13 -51.71
CA GLY A 19 -21.15 56.21 -51.54
C GLY A 19 -20.11 56.39 -52.66
N GLN A 20 -20.37 55.98 -53.91
CA GLN A 20 -19.56 56.46 -55.05
C GLN A 20 -20.18 57.71 -55.69
N PRO A 21 -19.69 58.92 -55.44
CA PRO A 21 -19.66 59.94 -56.48
C PRO A 21 -18.60 59.55 -57.54
N GLN A 22 -18.88 59.90 -58.79
CA GLN A 22 -18.17 59.53 -60.03
C GLN A 22 -16.66 59.20 -59.90
N LYS A 23 -16.31 57.91 -59.97
CA LYS A 23 -14.91 57.48 -60.16
C LYS A 23 -14.39 57.95 -61.53
N SER A 24 -13.22 58.59 -61.55
CA SER A 24 -12.55 59.03 -62.78
C SER A 24 -12.36 57.88 -63.78
N LYS A 25 -12.35 58.16 -65.09
CA LYS A 25 -12.18 57.14 -66.15
C LYS A 25 -10.93 56.24 -65.93
N LYS A 26 -9.88 56.77 -65.29
CA LYS A 26 -8.65 56.03 -64.94
C LYS A 26 -8.87 54.96 -63.85
N ALA A 27 -9.70 55.23 -62.84
CA ALA A 27 -10.00 54.28 -61.76
C ALA A 27 -10.88 53.12 -62.24
N LYS A 28 -11.82 53.37 -63.16
CA LYS A 28 -12.62 52.32 -63.81
C LYS A 28 -11.77 51.38 -64.69
N LYS A 29 -10.70 51.89 -65.33
CA LYS A 29 -9.79 51.09 -66.16
C LYS A 29 -8.89 50.17 -65.32
N ARG A 30 -8.34 50.66 -64.21
CA ARG A 30 -7.56 49.85 -63.23
C ARG A 30 -8.40 48.73 -62.59
N ALA A 31 -9.67 48.99 -62.26
CA ALA A 31 -10.55 47.96 -61.70
C ALA A 31 -10.92 46.86 -62.71
N ARG A 32 -10.95 47.16 -64.01
CA ARG A 32 -11.20 46.19 -65.09
C ARG A 32 -9.98 45.32 -65.42
N GLN A 33 -8.76 45.78 -65.13
CA GLN A 33 -7.53 45.03 -65.39
C GLN A 33 -7.22 43.98 -64.31
N ASN A 34 -7.72 44.15 -63.08
CA ASN A 34 -7.28 43.32 -61.94
C ASN A 34 -8.30 42.27 -61.45
N LYS A 35 -9.52 42.19 -62.00
CA LYS A 35 -10.50 41.15 -61.63
C LYS A 35 -11.42 40.79 -62.80
N SER A 36 -11.68 39.50 -62.98
CA SER A 36 -12.75 39.01 -63.85
C SER A 36 -14.08 39.65 -63.40
N GLY A 37 -14.92 40.11 -64.32
CA GLY A 37 -16.15 40.84 -63.99
C GLY A 37 -17.18 40.02 -63.20
N ASN A 38 -17.06 38.70 -63.21
CA ASN A 38 -17.94 37.78 -62.48
C ASN A 38 -17.55 37.65 -61.00
N ASP A 39 -16.26 37.54 -60.67
CA ASP A 39 -15.79 37.43 -59.28
C ASP A 39 -16.10 38.68 -58.44
N ALA A 40 -16.02 39.86 -59.06
CA ALA A 40 -16.35 41.11 -58.37
C ALA A 40 -17.85 41.24 -58.06
N ARG A 41 -18.73 40.68 -58.91
CA ARG A 41 -20.18 40.64 -58.66
C ARG A 41 -20.53 39.62 -57.59
N LEU A 42 -19.97 38.42 -57.68
CA LEU A 42 -20.13 37.36 -56.67
C LEU A 42 -19.66 37.82 -55.29
N SER A 43 -18.50 38.48 -55.19
CA SER A 43 -18.00 39.02 -53.90
C SER A 43 -18.89 40.14 -53.33
N ARG A 44 -19.54 40.94 -54.18
CA ARG A 44 -20.47 41.98 -53.76
C ARG A 44 -21.82 41.41 -53.33
N GLU A 45 -22.31 40.39 -54.01
CA GLU A 45 -23.55 39.68 -53.65
C GLU A 45 -23.36 38.95 -52.31
N ALA A 46 -22.26 38.23 -52.12
CA ALA A 46 -21.94 37.57 -50.85
C ALA A 46 -21.81 38.58 -49.69
N ALA A 47 -21.16 39.73 -49.91
CA ALA A 47 -21.07 40.79 -48.89
C ALA A 47 -22.43 41.46 -48.61
N LEU A 48 -23.29 41.60 -49.63
CA LEU A 48 -24.65 42.10 -49.44
C LEU A 48 -25.53 41.11 -48.68
N GLU A 49 -25.36 39.81 -48.94
CA GLU A 49 -26.05 38.74 -48.21
C GLU A 49 -25.61 38.68 -46.75
N SER A 50 -24.31 38.78 -46.46
CA SER A 50 -23.81 38.83 -45.07
C SER A 50 -24.36 40.05 -44.33
N ILE A 51 -24.43 41.22 -44.99
CA ILE A 51 -25.03 42.43 -44.42
C ILE A 51 -26.54 42.24 -44.21
N ARG A 52 -27.25 41.60 -45.13
CA ARG A 52 -28.68 41.31 -44.95
C ARG A 52 -28.93 40.39 -43.75
N GLU A 53 -28.09 39.36 -43.56
CA GLU A 53 -28.19 38.44 -42.41
C GLU A 53 -27.82 39.13 -41.10
N GLU A 54 -26.76 39.95 -41.08
CA GLU A 54 -26.30 40.64 -39.87
C GLU A 54 -27.30 41.70 -39.39
N PHE A 55 -27.88 42.45 -40.33
CA PHE A 55 -28.83 43.53 -40.03
C PHE A 55 -30.27 43.06 -39.86
N ASN A 56 -30.58 41.77 -40.06
CA ASN A 56 -31.87 41.17 -39.76
C ASN A 56 -31.83 40.25 -38.51
N PRO A 57 -31.78 40.82 -37.29
CA PRO A 57 -31.65 40.03 -36.07
C PRO A 57 -32.93 39.25 -35.71
N PHE A 58 -34.08 39.53 -36.33
CA PHE A 58 -35.35 38.88 -36.01
C PHE A 58 -35.49 37.48 -36.61
N GLU A 59 -34.67 37.16 -37.61
CA GLU A 59 -34.58 35.81 -38.20
C GLU A 59 -33.78 34.84 -37.31
N ILE A 60 -33.00 35.37 -36.36
CA ILE A 60 -32.09 34.61 -35.51
C ILE A 60 -32.51 34.76 -34.05
N LYS A 61 -32.91 33.66 -33.42
CA LYS A 61 -33.12 33.60 -31.98
C LYS A 61 -31.77 33.36 -31.29
N LYS A 62 -31.33 34.30 -30.44
CA LYS A 62 -30.16 34.16 -29.58
C LYS A 62 -30.59 33.92 -28.14
N THR A 63 -29.95 32.98 -27.44
CA THR A 63 -30.12 32.80 -25.99
C THR A 63 -28.90 33.31 -25.25
N LYS A 64 -29.12 33.95 -24.08
CA LYS A 64 -28.03 34.44 -23.23
C LYS A 64 -27.29 33.25 -22.60
N GLU A 65 -25.97 33.23 -22.72
CA GLU A 65 -25.10 32.27 -22.03
C GLU A 65 -25.11 32.55 -20.52
N LYS A 66 -25.21 31.49 -19.71
CA LYS A 66 -25.24 31.59 -18.24
C LYS A 66 -23.84 31.63 -17.62
N PHE A 67 -22.92 30.85 -18.18
CA PHE A 67 -21.54 30.73 -17.75
C PHE A 67 -20.62 30.97 -18.95
N SER A 68 -19.59 31.79 -18.78
CA SER A 68 -18.59 32.05 -19.80
C SER A 68 -17.51 30.97 -19.75
N VAL A 69 -17.50 30.07 -20.74
CA VAL A 69 -16.44 29.07 -20.89
C VAL A 69 -15.35 29.67 -21.79
N ALA A 70 -14.15 29.89 -21.25
CA ALA A 70 -13.00 30.33 -22.02
C ALA A 70 -12.56 29.19 -22.96
N GLY A 71 -12.39 29.47 -24.27
CA GLY A 71 -11.99 28.47 -25.26
C GLY A 71 -12.78 28.46 -26.58
N GLY A 72 -13.74 29.37 -26.77
CA GLY A 72 -14.37 29.61 -28.08
C GLY A 72 -15.24 28.48 -28.63
N ARG A 73 -15.52 27.43 -27.86
CA ARG A 73 -16.46 26.37 -28.25
C ARG A 73 -17.86 26.96 -28.35
N LYS A 74 -18.46 26.87 -29.54
CA LYS A 74 -19.84 27.29 -29.77
C LYS A 74 -20.77 26.34 -29.03
N VAL A 75 -21.34 26.79 -27.91
CA VAL A 75 -22.31 26.02 -27.14
C VAL A 75 -23.55 25.76 -27.99
N LYS A 76 -23.93 24.49 -28.16
CA LYS A 76 -25.07 24.07 -28.99
C LYS A 76 -26.35 24.66 -28.43
N GLY A 77 -27.17 25.26 -29.30
CA GLY A 77 -28.46 25.87 -28.92
C GLY A 77 -28.40 27.35 -28.52
N THR A 78 -27.22 27.98 -28.53
CA THR A 78 -27.07 29.44 -28.33
C THR A 78 -27.75 30.27 -29.42
N VAL A 79 -27.80 29.73 -30.65
CA VAL A 79 -28.35 30.38 -31.83
C VAL A 79 -29.30 29.43 -32.57
N GLY A 80 -30.49 29.89 -32.94
CA GLY A 80 -31.45 29.15 -33.78
C GLY A 80 -32.12 30.03 -34.82
N LYS A 81 -32.50 29.46 -35.97
CA LYS A 81 -33.19 30.15 -37.08
C LYS A 81 -34.67 29.72 -37.16
N PRO A 82 -35.59 30.32 -36.37
CA PRO A 82 -36.97 29.87 -36.26
C PRO A 82 -37.80 29.98 -37.54
N SER A 83 -37.57 30.99 -38.37
CA SER A 83 -38.28 31.20 -39.63
C SER A 83 -37.99 30.10 -40.65
N LEU A 84 -36.72 29.83 -40.92
CA LEU A 84 -36.28 28.75 -41.80
C LEU A 84 -36.77 27.38 -41.30
N SER A 85 -36.70 27.13 -39.99
CA SER A 85 -37.23 25.89 -39.40
C SER A 85 -38.74 25.75 -39.59
N LYS A 86 -39.51 26.85 -39.46
CA LYS A 86 -40.95 26.86 -39.75
C LYS A 86 -41.24 26.64 -41.24
N GLN A 87 -40.47 27.27 -42.12
CA GLN A 87 -40.62 27.14 -43.56
C GLN A 87 -40.37 25.69 -44.01
N ILE A 88 -39.24 25.10 -43.60
CA ILE A 88 -38.93 23.69 -43.87
C ILE A 88 -40.03 22.78 -43.31
N GLY A 89 -40.50 23.06 -42.10
CA GLY A 89 -41.60 22.30 -41.49
C GLY A 89 -42.92 22.40 -42.25
N GLU A 90 -43.27 23.56 -42.79
CA GLU A 90 -44.47 23.76 -43.62
C GLU A 90 -44.30 23.10 -45.00
N ASP A 91 -43.13 23.22 -45.62
CA ASP A 91 -42.84 22.60 -46.92
C ASP A 91 -42.85 21.07 -46.82
N ASN A 92 -42.35 20.50 -45.72
CA ASN A 92 -42.45 19.06 -45.46
C ASN A 92 -43.91 18.62 -45.34
N ARG A 93 -44.76 19.35 -44.61
CA ARG A 93 -46.20 19.05 -44.50
C ARG A 93 -46.94 19.17 -45.83
N ARG A 94 -46.55 20.12 -46.68
CA ARG A 94 -47.07 20.22 -48.05
C ARG A 94 -46.67 19.03 -48.92
N LYS A 95 -45.48 18.46 -48.71
CA LYS A 95 -45.01 17.28 -49.44
C LYS A 95 -45.63 15.98 -48.92
N THR A 96 -45.96 15.91 -47.62
CA THR A 96 -46.54 14.71 -46.99
C THR A 96 -48.04 14.85 -46.78
N LEU A 97 -48.47 15.54 -45.71
CA LEU A 97 -49.87 15.63 -45.27
C LEU A 97 -50.83 16.15 -46.34
N LEU A 98 -50.43 17.17 -47.11
CA LEU A 98 -51.29 17.70 -48.18
C LEU A 98 -51.50 16.66 -49.29
N VAL A 99 -50.44 15.93 -49.65
CA VAL A 99 -50.50 14.86 -50.65
C VAL A 99 -51.37 13.71 -50.13
N GLU A 100 -51.21 13.31 -48.88
CA GLU A 100 -52.07 12.32 -48.23
C GLU A 100 -53.54 12.75 -48.18
N MET A 101 -53.81 14.03 -47.85
CA MET A 101 -55.18 14.58 -47.88
C MET A 101 -55.81 14.50 -49.27
N GLN A 102 -55.05 14.85 -50.31
CA GLN A 102 -55.50 14.75 -51.70
C GLN A 102 -55.70 13.30 -52.14
N GLN A 103 -54.88 12.37 -51.65
CA GLN A 103 -54.93 10.94 -51.98
C GLN A 103 -55.86 10.12 -51.08
N ARG A 104 -56.57 10.73 -50.12
CA ARG A 104 -57.40 10.02 -49.12
C ARG A 104 -58.39 9.02 -49.70
N ASN A 105 -58.94 9.29 -50.89
CA ASN A 105 -59.92 8.42 -51.56
C ASN A 105 -59.33 7.65 -52.76
N LYS A 106 -57.99 7.63 -52.90
CA LYS A 106 -57.30 6.93 -53.99
C LYS A 106 -57.01 5.48 -53.56
N VAL A 107 -57.58 4.53 -54.29
CA VAL A 107 -57.33 3.09 -54.08
C VAL A 107 -56.38 2.59 -55.17
N GLY A 108 -55.30 1.94 -54.77
CA GLY A 108 -54.24 1.48 -55.68
C GLY A 108 -53.20 2.55 -56.03
N GLY A 109 -51.99 2.10 -56.36
CA GLY A 109 -50.86 2.93 -56.74
C GLY A 109 -49.89 2.17 -57.63
N ILE A 110 -49.02 2.90 -58.33
CA ILE A 110 -47.95 2.27 -59.10
C ILE A 110 -46.95 1.72 -58.10
N ILE A 111 -46.90 0.39 -57.97
CA ILE A 111 -45.84 -0.29 -57.23
C ILE A 111 -44.67 -0.41 -58.20
N ASP A 112 -43.78 0.58 -58.17
CA ASP A 112 -42.60 0.56 -59.03
C ASP A 112 -41.57 -0.43 -58.49
N ARG A 113 -41.57 -1.64 -59.08
CA ARG A 113 -40.61 -2.71 -58.79
C ARG A 113 -39.33 -2.59 -59.62
N ARG A 114 -39.14 -1.51 -60.40
CA ARG A 114 -37.93 -1.32 -61.20
C ARG A 114 -36.75 -1.02 -60.27
N PHE A 115 -35.67 -1.77 -60.47
CA PHE A 115 -34.48 -1.66 -59.64
C PHE A 115 -33.91 -0.22 -59.67
N GLY A 116 -33.60 0.32 -58.50
CA GLY A 116 -33.03 1.66 -58.30
C GLY A 116 -33.94 2.85 -58.65
N GLU A 117 -35.24 2.66 -58.95
CA GLU A 117 -36.12 3.82 -59.27
C GLU A 117 -36.37 4.71 -58.03
N ASN A 118 -36.47 4.10 -56.84
CA ASN A 118 -36.74 4.79 -55.57
C ASN A 118 -35.49 5.36 -54.89
N ASP A 119 -34.29 5.02 -55.34
CA ASP A 119 -33.04 5.54 -54.78
C ASP A 119 -32.58 6.80 -55.53
N PRO A 120 -32.56 7.99 -54.86
CA PRO A 120 -32.14 9.25 -55.47
C PRO A 120 -30.62 9.40 -55.59
N THR A 121 -29.83 8.44 -55.10
CA THR A 121 -28.36 8.45 -55.11
C THR A 121 -27.74 7.85 -56.38
N MET A 122 -28.49 7.07 -57.15
CA MET A 122 -28.01 6.41 -58.38
C MET A 122 -28.26 7.28 -59.61
N ASN A 123 -27.28 7.35 -60.52
CA ASN A 123 -27.41 8.09 -61.78
C ASN A 123 -28.34 7.36 -62.77
N PRO A 124 -28.98 8.07 -63.71
CA PRO A 124 -29.93 7.47 -64.65
C PRO A 124 -29.27 6.42 -65.56
N GLU A 125 -27.98 6.57 -65.86
CA GLU A 125 -27.19 5.61 -66.66
C GLU A 125 -26.89 4.33 -65.86
N ASP A 126 -26.51 4.46 -64.58
CA ASP A 126 -26.26 3.32 -63.68
C ASP A 126 -27.55 2.53 -63.41
N LYS A 127 -28.69 3.22 -63.28
CA LYS A 127 -30.01 2.58 -63.18
C LYS A 127 -30.34 1.73 -64.41
N MET A 128 -29.97 2.17 -65.61
CA MET A 128 -30.21 1.38 -66.84
C MET A 128 -29.24 0.21 -66.97
N LEU A 129 -27.97 0.40 -66.57
CA LEU A 129 -26.97 -0.65 -66.57
C LEU A 129 -27.34 -1.79 -65.61
N GLU A 130 -27.73 -1.47 -64.37
CA GLU A 130 -28.15 -2.48 -63.39
C GLU A 130 -29.46 -3.18 -63.79
N ARG A 131 -30.38 -2.47 -64.45
CA ARG A 131 -31.58 -3.10 -65.03
C ARG A 131 -31.20 -4.08 -66.13
N PHE A 132 -30.23 -3.73 -66.97
CA PHE A 132 -29.74 -4.56 -68.06
C PHE A 132 -28.95 -5.78 -67.55
N THR A 133 -28.09 -5.62 -66.55
CA THR A 133 -27.33 -6.74 -65.96
C THR A 133 -28.26 -7.72 -65.27
N ARG A 134 -29.27 -7.23 -64.53
CA ARG A 134 -30.25 -8.07 -63.85
C ARG A 134 -31.25 -8.73 -64.80
N GLU A 135 -31.55 -8.10 -65.94
CA GLU A 135 -32.30 -8.73 -67.04
C GLU A 135 -31.49 -9.85 -67.72
N GLN A 136 -30.18 -9.62 -67.95
CA GLN A 136 -29.28 -10.64 -68.50
C GLN A 136 -29.10 -11.82 -67.53
N GLN A 137 -28.99 -11.57 -66.23
CA GLN A 137 -28.96 -12.61 -65.21
C GLN A 137 -30.26 -13.44 -65.23
N LYS A 138 -31.45 -12.81 -65.27
CA LYS A 138 -32.72 -13.54 -65.38
C LYS A 138 -32.89 -14.34 -66.68
N LYS A 139 -32.23 -13.93 -67.77
CA LYS A 139 -32.18 -14.70 -69.03
C LYS A 139 -31.21 -15.89 -68.92
N ALA A 140 -30.10 -15.74 -68.21
CA ALA A 140 -29.17 -16.83 -67.94
C ALA A 140 -29.78 -17.91 -67.02
N TYR A 141 -30.57 -17.54 -66.01
CA TYR A 141 -31.25 -18.48 -65.11
C TYR A 141 -32.43 -19.27 -65.75
N LYS A 142 -32.81 -19.00 -67.00
CA LYS A 142 -33.90 -19.72 -67.70
C LYS A 142 -33.46 -21.01 -68.40
N SER A 143 -32.16 -21.30 -68.49
CA SER A 143 -31.64 -22.55 -69.06
C SER A 143 -31.46 -23.69 -68.06
N ASP A 144 -31.50 -23.41 -66.77
CA ASP A 144 -31.26 -24.39 -65.70
C ASP A 144 -32.56 -24.77 -64.98
N ILE A 145 -33.42 -25.55 -65.66
CA ILE A 145 -34.73 -26.01 -65.13
C ILE A 145 -34.60 -27.35 -64.36
N PHE A 146 -33.38 -27.88 -64.15
CA PHE A 146 -33.16 -29.20 -63.55
C PHE A 146 -32.23 -29.25 -62.34
N ASN A 147 -31.88 -28.11 -61.72
CA ASN A 147 -31.19 -28.13 -60.45
C ASN A 147 -32.21 -28.01 -59.30
N LEU A 148 -32.42 -29.12 -58.58
CA LEU A 148 -33.42 -29.30 -57.53
C LEU A 148 -32.88 -28.94 -56.12
N GLU A 149 -31.79 -28.17 -56.05
CA GLU A 149 -31.16 -27.71 -54.79
C GLU A 149 -31.38 -26.24 -54.47
N ASP A 150 -32.01 -25.45 -55.36
CA ASP A 150 -32.25 -24.01 -55.16
C ASP A 150 -33.75 -23.65 -55.11
N ASP A 151 -34.54 -24.41 -54.35
CA ASP A 151 -35.90 -23.97 -53.96
C ASP A 151 -35.78 -22.88 -52.88
N ASP A 152 -35.42 -21.65 -53.29
CA ASP A 152 -35.70 -20.42 -52.56
C ASP A 152 -37.20 -20.08 -52.64
N GLU A 153 -38.06 -21.01 -52.20
CA GLU A 153 -39.41 -20.66 -51.78
C GLU A 153 -39.32 -19.87 -50.48
N VAL A 154 -39.03 -18.57 -50.61
CA VAL A 154 -39.14 -17.62 -49.51
C VAL A 154 -40.58 -17.67 -49.00
N LEU A 155 -40.75 -18.18 -47.78
CA LEU A 155 -42.03 -18.27 -47.08
C LEU A 155 -42.67 -16.88 -47.00
N THR A 156 -43.68 -16.66 -47.84
CA THR A 156 -44.44 -15.40 -47.92
C THR A 156 -45.83 -15.65 -47.35
N HIS A 157 -46.22 -14.84 -46.36
CA HIS A 157 -47.59 -14.82 -45.84
C HIS A 157 -48.26 -13.52 -46.31
N TYR A 158 -49.39 -13.62 -47.02
CA TYR A 158 -50.11 -12.51 -47.65
C TYR A 158 -49.26 -11.57 -48.54
N GLY A 159 -48.18 -12.07 -49.15
CA GLY A 159 -47.44 -11.36 -50.19
C GLY A 159 -46.31 -10.43 -49.71
N GLN A 160 -45.85 -10.55 -48.46
CA GLN A 160 -44.58 -9.96 -47.99
C GLN A 160 -43.58 -11.06 -47.59
N SER A 161 -42.31 -10.89 -47.98
CA SER A 161 -41.20 -11.76 -47.56
C SER A 161 -40.85 -11.47 -46.10
N LEU A 162 -40.84 -12.48 -45.24
CA LEU A 162 -40.56 -12.33 -43.81
C LEU A 162 -39.19 -11.69 -43.50
N GLY A 163 -38.21 -11.78 -44.41
CA GLY A 163 -36.89 -11.15 -44.26
C GLY A 163 -36.82 -9.63 -44.51
N SER A 164 -37.94 -8.97 -44.87
CA SER A 164 -37.99 -7.52 -45.18
C SER A 164 -38.85 -6.72 -44.20
N LEU A 165 -39.32 -7.31 -43.11
CA LEU A 165 -39.92 -6.53 -42.02
C LEU A 165 -38.82 -5.68 -41.39
N PRO A 166 -38.99 -4.35 -41.26
CA PRO A 166 -38.15 -3.60 -40.34
C PRO A 166 -38.46 -4.13 -38.94
N ASN A 167 -37.42 -4.60 -38.26
CA ASN A 167 -37.48 -4.98 -36.86
C ASN A 167 -37.76 -3.71 -36.03
N ASP A 168 -39.04 -3.36 -35.88
CA ASP A 168 -39.50 -2.28 -35.02
C ASP A 168 -40.51 -2.88 -34.04
N GLY A 169 -40.01 -3.30 -32.86
CA GLY A 169 -40.88 -3.78 -31.80
C GLY A 169 -40.24 -4.41 -30.57
N PHE A 170 -39.08 -5.08 -30.68
CA PHE A 170 -38.39 -5.64 -29.51
C PHE A 170 -36.88 -5.67 -29.76
N GLN A 171 -36.20 -4.61 -29.31
CA GLN A 171 -34.78 -4.68 -29.03
C GLN A 171 -34.55 -4.05 -27.66
N GLU A 172 -34.36 -4.93 -26.69
CA GLU A 172 -33.68 -4.63 -25.43
C GLU A 172 -32.33 -4.00 -25.74
N ASP A 173 -32.03 -2.95 -24.98
CA ASP A 173 -30.82 -2.16 -25.05
C ASP A 173 -29.56 -3.02 -24.78
N MET A 174 -28.85 -3.37 -25.85
CA MET A 174 -27.41 -3.64 -25.81
C MET A 174 -26.71 -2.55 -26.62
N ASP A 175 -26.17 -1.59 -25.88
CA ASP A 175 -25.20 -0.56 -26.28
C ASP A 175 -24.06 -1.21 -27.08
N GLY A 176 -23.52 -0.71 -28.19
CA GLY A 176 -23.50 0.61 -28.79
C GLY A 176 -22.28 0.70 -29.69
N SER A 177 -22.25 -0.10 -30.77
CA SER A 177 -21.28 0.00 -31.86
C SER A 177 -22.01 0.46 -33.09
N ASP A 178 -21.99 1.77 -33.36
CA ASP A 178 -22.56 2.31 -34.59
C ASP A 178 -21.47 2.95 -35.45
N ASP A 179 -21.08 2.16 -36.42
CA ASP A 179 -20.33 2.52 -37.62
C ASP A 179 -21.35 2.98 -38.67
N ASP A 180 -21.70 4.27 -38.69
CA ASP A 180 -22.26 4.86 -39.91
C ASP A 180 -21.97 6.35 -40.01
N LEU A 181 -20.90 6.72 -40.73
CA LEU A 181 -20.86 7.94 -41.54
C LEU A 181 -19.84 7.80 -42.68
N LEU A 182 -20.04 6.82 -43.57
CA LEU A 182 -19.50 6.92 -44.93
C LEU A 182 -20.45 7.79 -45.78
N ARG A 183 -20.31 9.11 -45.65
CA ARG A 183 -20.75 10.06 -46.69
C ARG A 183 -19.54 10.74 -47.30
N PRO A 184 -19.32 10.62 -48.63
CA PRO A 184 -18.26 11.36 -49.30
C PRO A 184 -18.73 12.81 -49.49
N ALA A 185 -18.44 13.67 -48.50
CA ALA A 185 -18.55 15.10 -48.66
C ALA A 185 -17.36 15.61 -49.49
N LYS A 186 -17.54 15.66 -50.82
CA LYS A 186 -16.69 16.46 -51.72
C LYS A 186 -16.67 17.91 -51.23
N ARG A 187 -15.58 18.32 -50.57
CA ARG A 187 -15.16 19.72 -50.46
C ARG A 187 -13.79 19.85 -51.10
N THR A 188 -13.76 20.62 -52.17
CA THR A 188 -12.59 20.98 -52.96
C THR A 188 -11.82 22.14 -52.31
N HIS A 189 -10.50 22.13 -52.55
CA HIS A 189 -9.53 23.26 -52.61
C HIS A 189 -8.77 23.61 -51.31
N PRO A 190 -7.51 24.17 -51.36
CA PRO A 190 -6.47 24.27 -52.42
C PRO A 190 -5.13 23.59 -52.06
N LEU A 191 -4.37 23.24 -53.10
CA LEU A 191 -2.95 23.58 -53.31
C LEU A 191 -1.93 23.51 -52.12
N ASP A 192 -0.91 22.68 -52.36
CA ASP A 192 0.53 22.93 -52.13
C ASP A 192 1.23 22.20 -50.96
N GLY A 193 2.43 21.67 -51.27
CA GLY A 193 3.52 21.50 -50.32
C GLY A 193 3.84 20.08 -49.84
N GLU A 194 4.50 19.27 -50.68
CA GLU A 194 5.51 18.34 -50.16
C GLU A 194 6.51 19.12 -49.31
N LEU A 195 6.72 18.72 -48.05
CA LEU A 195 7.93 19.01 -47.30
C LEU A 195 8.07 17.97 -46.19
N GLN A 196 9.12 17.17 -46.32
CA GLN A 196 9.76 16.44 -45.23
C GLN A 196 10.06 17.39 -44.07
N SER A 197 9.75 16.97 -42.85
CA SER A 197 10.54 17.37 -41.68
C SER A 197 10.38 16.35 -40.56
N ASP A 198 11.55 15.96 -40.08
CA ASP A 198 11.86 15.15 -38.93
C ASP A 198 11.45 15.82 -37.60
N GLU A 199 11.46 15.00 -36.54
CA GLU A 199 11.51 15.31 -35.10
C GLU A 199 10.36 16.07 -34.40
N GLY A 200 10.01 15.58 -33.19
CA GLY A 200 9.28 16.35 -32.19
C GLY A 200 8.42 15.50 -31.24
N ASP A 201 9.08 14.84 -30.28
CA ASP A 201 8.46 14.41 -29.02
C ASP A 201 8.03 15.67 -28.24
N ASP A 202 6.72 15.85 -28.06
CA ASP A 202 6.16 16.97 -27.30
C ASP A 202 5.02 16.43 -26.42
N GLY A 203 5.23 16.55 -25.10
CA GLY A 203 4.39 16.07 -24.00
C GLY A 203 3.00 16.72 -23.94
N GLY A 204 2.18 16.46 -24.95
CA GLY A 204 0.73 16.62 -24.89
C GLY A 204 0.05 15.40 -24.29
N PRO A 205 -1.18 15.53 -23.76
CA PRO A 205 -1.92 14.40 -23.20
C PRO A 205 -2.03 13.27 -24.24
N PRO A 206 -1.98 11.99 -23.81
CA PRO A 206 -1.86 10.85 -24.71
C PRO A 206 -2.97 10.90 -25.76
N LYS A 207 -2.58 11.04 -27.04
CA LYS A 207 -3.53 10.92 -28.14
C LYS A 207 -4.13 9.52 -28.05
N LYS A 208 -5.46 9.42 -27.96
CA LYS A 208 -6.16 8.14 -28.07
C LYS A 208 -5.68 7.46 -29.36
N LYS A 209 -5.18 6.23 -29.25
CA LYS A 209 -4.68 5.44 -30.39
C LYS A 209 -5.72 5.47 -31.51
N SER A 210 -5.27 5.68 -32.74
CA SER A 210 -6.19 5.73 -33.88
C SER A 210 -6.85 4.35 -34.09
N LYS A 211 -8.08 4.29 -34.64
CA LYS A 211 -8.71 2.99 -35.01
C LYS A 211 -7.78 2.18 -35.91
N ALA A 212 -6.94 2.84 -36.71
CA ALA A 212 -5.93 2.17 -37.53
C ALA A 212 -4.80 1.54 -36.71
N GLU A 213 -4.31 2.20 -35.65
CA GLU A 213 -3.34 1.62 -34.70
C GLU A 213 -3.96 0.47 -33.90
N VAL A 214 -5.18 0.65 -33.39
CA VAL A 214 -5.90 -0.41 -32.67
C VAL A 214 -6.16 -1.60 -33.58
N MET A 215 -6.62 -1.38 -34.82
CA MET A 215 -6.82 -2.46 -35.79
C MET A 215 -5.50 -3.12 -36.19
N LYS A 216 -4.39 -2.38 -36.28
CA LYS A 216 -3.07 -2.98 -36.50
C LYS A 216 -2.64 -3.82 -35.30
N GLU A 217 -2.83 -3.35 -34.07
CA GLU A 217 -2.53 -4.11 -32.85
C GLU A 217 -3.40 -5.38 -32.77
N VAL A 218 -4.70 -5.27 -33.06
CA VAL A 218 -5.63 -6.42 -33.08
C VAL A 218 -5.30 -7.39 -34.22
N ILE A 219 -4.94 -6.91 -35.43
CA ILE A 219 -4.53 -7.76 -36.56
C ILE A 219 -3.19 -8.44 -36.24
N MET A 220 -2.25 -7.74 -35.61
CA MET A 220 -0.97 -8.30 -35.19
C MET A 220 -1.17 -9.37 -34.10
N LYS A 221 -1.97 -9.08 -33.06
CA LYS A 221 -2.32 -10.04 -32.00
C LYS A 221 -3.07 -11.26 -32.55
N SER A 222 -4.03 -11.05 -33.43
CA SER A 222 -4.79 -12.16 -34.05
C SER A 222 -3.93 -12.99 -35.01
N LYS A 223 -3.00 -12.39 -35.75
CA LYS A 223 -2.01 -13.11 -36.57
C LYS A 223 -1.01 -13.88 -35.71
N TYR A 224 -0.55 -13.29 -34.61
CA TYR A 224 0.34 -13.92 -33.66
C TYR A 224 -0.30 -15.15 -33.02
N HIS A 225 -1.50 -15.03 -32.43
CA HIS A 225 -2.22 -16.17 -31.86
C HIS A 225 -2.71 -17.19 -32.91
N LYS A 226 -2.82 -16.81 -34.19
CA LYS A 226 -3.07 -17.77 -35.27
C LYS A 226 -1.80 -18.55 -35.63
N TYR A 227 -0.65 -17.88 -35.64
CA TYR A 227 0.65 -18.49 -35.88
C TYR A 227 1.07 -19.39 -34.71
N GLU A 228 0.84 -18.99 -33.46
CA GLU A 228 1.07 -19.85 -32.28
C GLU A 228 0.25 -21.14 -32.37
N ARG A 229 -1.07 -21.05 -32.62
CA ARG A 229 -1.92 -22.23 -32.79
C ARG A 229 -1.49 -23.12 -33.96
N GLN A 230 -0.97 -22.52 -35.03
CA GLN A 230 -0.43 -23.30 -36.15
C GLN A 230 0.88 -24.00 -35.75
N LYS A 231 1.77 -23.31 -35.04
CA LYS A 231 3.04 -23.86 -34.56
C LYS A 231 2.84 -24.97 -33.52
N GLU A 232 1.90 -24.81 -32.60
CA GLU A 232 1.49 -25.86 -31.65
C GLU A 232 0.94 -27.07 -32.40
N LYS A 233 0.09 -26.85 -33.40
CA LYS A 233 -0.45 -27.93 -34.23
C LYS A 233 0.63 -28.64 -35.07
N GLU A 234 1.58 -27.89 -35.64
CA GLU A 234 2.73 -28.45 -36.36
C GLU A 234 3.63 -29.25 -35.40
N ALA A 235 3.89 -28.76 -34.19
CA ALA A 235 4.63 -29.51 -33.18
C ALA A 235 3.91 -30.80 -32.76
N ASP A 236 2.58 -30.77 -32.61
CA ASP A 236 1.77 -31.96 -32.33
C ASP A 236 1.76 -32.97 -33.49
N GLU A 237 1.77 -32.47 -34.75
CA GLU A 237 1.85 -33.31 -35.95
C GLU A 237 3.25 -33.91 -36.12
N ASP A 238 4.32 -33.13 -35.92
CA ASP A 238 5.71 -33.60 -35.93
C ASP A 238 5.93 -34.68 -34.85
N LEU A 239 5.42 -34.46 -33.63
CA LEU A 239 5.53 -35.41 -32.52
C LEU A 239 4.71 -36.69 -32.81
N ARG A 240 3.58 -36.59 -33.52
CA ARG A 240 2.85 -37.76 -34.03
C ARG A 240 3.63 -38.53 -35.07
N GLU A 241 4.26 -37.84 -36.03
CA GLU A 241 5.07 -38.47 -37.06
C GLU A 241 6.31 -39.15 -36.47
N GLU A 242 6.97 -38.52 -35.49
CA GLU A 242 8.06 -39.11 -34.71
C GLU A 242 7.60 -40.36 -33.97
N LEU A 243 6.48 -40.31 -33.25
CA LEU A 243 5.94 -41.47 -32.54
C LEU A 243 5.54 -42.61 -33.49
N ASP A 244 4.95 -42.32 -34.66
CA ASP A 244 4.61 -43.35 -35.66
C ASP A 244 5.86 -43.95 -36.32
N ALA A 245 6.90 -43.14 -36.54
CA ALA A 245 8.21 -43.61 -37.03
C ALA A 245 8.88 -44.52 -36.00
N GLU A 246 8.88 -44.12 -34.73
CA GLU A 246 9.39 -44.91 -33.61
C GLU A 246 8.56 -46.17 -33.35
N LEU A 247 7.27 -46.18 -33.70
CA LEU A 247 6.43 -47.37 -33.57
C LEU A 247 6.89 -48.50 -34.51
N GLY A 248 7.49 -48.15 -35.65
CA GLY A 248 8.18 -49.07 -36.55
C GLY A 248 9.41 -49.70 -35.89
N ASP A 249 10.23 -48.88 -35.23
CA ASP A 249 11.44 -49.32 -34.53
C ASP A 249 11.10 -50.13 -33.27
N ILE A 250 10.07 -49.74 -32.52
CA ILE A 250 9.54 -50.48 -31.36
C ILE A 250 8.97 -51.84 -31.82
N ARG A 251 8.25 -51.90 -32.95
CA ARG A 251 7.80 -53.18 -33.53
C ARG A 251 8.97 -54.05 -33.96
N ALA A 252 10.06 -53.48 -34.49
CA ALA A 252 11.26 -54.23 -34.83
C ALA A 252 12.01 -54.76 -33.59
N LEU A 253 12.07 -53.96 -32.52
CA LEU A 253 12.60 -54.36 -31.21
C LEU A 253 11.76 -55.47 -30.55
N LEU A 254 10.43 -55.37 -30.61
CA LEU A 254 9.51 -56.35 -30.03
C LEU A 254 9.45 -57.67 -30.85
N ALA A 255 9.66 -57.61 -32.17
CA ALA A 255 9.73 -58.77 -33.06
C ALA A 255 11.11 -59.47 -33.07
N GLY A 256 12.11 -58.95 -32.34
CA GLY A 256 13.38 -59.62 -32.11
C GLY A 256 14.27 -59.78 -33.34
N ILE A 257 14.16 -58.90 -34.34
CA ILE A 257 14.99 -58.91 -35.55
C ILE A 257 15.94 -57.71 -35.50
N PRO A 258 17.28 -57.88 -35.49
CA PRO A 258 18.20 -56.75 -35.43
C PRO A 258 18.17 -55.98 -36.76
N ALA A 259 17.59 -54.78 -36.76
CA ALA A 259 17.62 -53.87 -37.89
C ALA A 259 19.03 -53.29 -38.08
N ARG A 260 19.53 -53.36 -39.31
CA ARG A 260 20.83 -52.85 -39.76
C ARG A 260 20.76 -51.31 -39.87
N PRO A 261 21.76 -50.55 -39.37
CA PRO A 261 21.70 -49.09 -39.44
C PRO A 261 21.84 -48.57 -40.89
N PRO A 262 21.05 -47.57 -41.32
CA PRO A 262 21.22 -46.91 -42.61
C PRO A 262 22.41 -45.92 -42.60
N PRO A 263 22.99 -45.62 -43.79
CA PRO A 263 24.23 -44.85 -43.93
C PRO A 263 24.04 -43.34 -43.76
N ALA A 264 25.00 -42.70 -43.08
CA ALA A 264 25.10 -41.26 -42.88
C ALA A 264 25.07 -40.46 -44.20
N LYS A 265 24.29 -39.39 -44.24
CA LYS A 265 24.38 -38.34 -45.27
C LYS A 265 25.40 -37.25 -44.83
N PRO A 266 26.14 -36.64 -45.78
CA PRO A 266 27.24 -35.72 -45.47
C PRO A 266 26.74 -34.30 -45.20
N ALA A 267 27.29 -33.67 -44.15
CA ALA A 267 27.10 -32.27 -43.83
C ALA A 267 27.77 -31.37 -44.87
N ALA A 268 26.99 -30.46 -45.45
CA ALA A 268 27.50 -29.36 -46.26
C ALA A 268 28.01 -28.24 -45.33
N THR A 269 29.23 -27.80 -45.62
CA THR A 269 29.96 -26.70 -45.00
C THR A 269 29.51 -25.35 -45.56
N ASP A 270 29.37 -24.32 -44.72
CA ASP A 270 29.79 -22.97 -45.10
C ASP A 270 30.04 -22.05 -43.89
N ALA A 271 31.19 -21.36 -43.97
CA ALA A 271 31.66 -20.14 -43.29
C ALA A 271 31.50 -19.99 -41.75
N GLY A 272 32.50 -19.57 -40.96
CA GLY A 272 33.80 -18.99 -41.23
C GLY A 272 34.29 -18.29 -39.95
N ALA A 273 35.52 -18.63 -39.55
CA ALA A 273 36.54 -17.83 -38.83
C ALA A 273 36.16 -16.98 -37.58
N ASP A 274 36.38 -17.51 -36.36
CA ASP A 274 37.49 -17.11 -35.47
C ASP A 274 37.52 -17.97 -34.19
N GLY A 275 38.66 -18.58 -33.89
CA GLY A 275 38.82 -19.51 -32.77
C GLY A 275 39.95 -20.52 -32.95
N SER A 276 41.11 -20.06 -33.41
CA SER A 276 42.30 -20.85 -33.73
C SER A 276 43.06 -21.42 -32.51
N LEU A 277 42.37 -21.81 -31.44
CA LEU A 277 43.03 -22.35 -30.24
C LEU A 277 42.60 -23.77 -29.84
N HIS A 278 41.75 -24.46 -30.62
CA HIS A 278 41.34 -25.83 -30.29
C HIS A 278 41.35 -26.81 -31.48
N ALA A 279 42.25 -26.64 -32.44
CA ALA A 279 42.51 -27.68 -33.44
C ALA A 279 43.10 -28.97 -32.81
N ASP A 280 43.99 -28.82 -31.81
CA ASP A 280 44.58 -29.95 -31.08
C ASP A 280 43.59 -30.69 -30.17
N ARG A 281 42.59 -29.97 -29.63
CA ARG A 281 41.52 -30.57 -28.80
C ARG A 281 40.55 -31.38 -29.66
N ALA A 282 40.21 -30.91 -30.86
CA ALA A 282 39.39 -31.65 -31.81
C ALA A 282 40.11 -32.89 -32.38
N ALA A 283 41.43 -32.82 -32.57
CA ALA A 283 42.24 -33.97 -33.00
C ALA A 283 42.39 -35.03 -31.88
N GLN A 284 42.46 -34.63 -30.61
CA GLN A 284 42.52 -35.56 -29.48
C GLN A 284 41.17 -36.26 -29.19
N ILE A 285 40.04 -35.59 -29.40
CA ILE A 285 38.69 -36.18 -29.27
C ILE A 285 38.47 -37.27 -30.33
N ASN A 286 38.97 -37.08 -31.56
CA ASN A 286 38.87 -38.07 -32.64
C ASN A 286 39.81 -39.29 -32.48
N SER A 287 40.70 -39.30 -31.48
CA SER A 287 41.68 -40.37 -31.25
C SER A 287 41.24 -41.43 -30.22
N GLY A 288 40.04 -41.34 -29.65
CA GLY A 288 39.50 -42.34 -28.73
C GLY A 288 40.28 -42.48 -27.40
N LEU A 289 41.12 -41.50 -27.07
CA LEU A 289 41.84 -41.45 -25.80
C LEU A 289 41.01 -40.64 -24.81
N ASN A 290 40.36 -41.33 -23.86
CA ASN A 290 39.90 -40.93 -22.51
C ASN A 290 40.28 -39.50 -22.01
N VAL A 291 39.87 -38.44 -22.71
CA VAL A 291 40.02 -37.05 -22.24
C VAL A 291 38.94 -36.78 -21.20
N ASP A 292 37.73 -37.31 -21.42
CA ASP A 292 36.61 -37.23 -20.49
C ASP A 292 36.90 -38.00 -19.20
N SER A 293 37.53 -39.18 -19.25
CA SER A 293 37.90 -39.88 -18.01
C SER A 293 38.97 -39.14 -17.20
N LYS A 294 39.89 -38.39 -17.82
CA LYS A 294 40.88 -37.57 -17.10
C LYS A 294 40.28 -36.26 -16.61
N TYR A 295 39.39 -35.65 -17.38
CA TYR A 295 38.63 -34.49 -16.98
C TYR A 295 37.67 -34.84 -15.83
N ASP A 296 36.93 -35.95 -15.93
CA ASP A 296 36.06 -36.49 -14.89
C ASP A 296 36.83 -36.97 -13.67
N ALA A 297 38.05 -37.51 -13.84
CA ALA A 297 38.93 -37.83 -12.72
C ALA A 297 39.42 -36.55 -12.03
N ALA A 298 39.81 -35.51 -12.78
CA ALA A 298 40.23 -34.22 -12.23
C ALA A 298 39.04 -33.46 -11.59
N VAL A 299 37.84 -33.55 -12.16
CA VAL A 299 36.61 -32.98 -11.59
C VAL A 299 36.23 -33.76 -10.34
N ARG A 300 36.30 -35.10 -10.35
CA ARG A 300 36.10 -35.92 -9.14
C ARG A 300 37.14 -35.57 -8.07
N GLU A 301 38.41 -35.49 -8.41
CA GLU A 301 39.48 -35.05 -7.49
C GLU A 301 39.23 -33.62 -6.97
N MET A 302 38.81 -32.67 -7.80
CA MET A 302 38.43 -31.32 -7.35
C MET A 302 37.16 -31.30 -6.49
N THR A 303 36.22 -32.24 -6.68
CA THR A 303 35.07 -32.38 -5.78
C THR A 303 35.45 -32.97 -4.43
N TYR A 304 36.47 -33.83 -4.38
CA TYR A 304 37.00 -34.41 -3.14
C TYR A 304 38.02 -33.50 -2.42
N ASP A 305 38.75 -32.64 -3.15
CA ASP A 305 39.72 -31.65 -2.63
C ASP A 305 39.18 -30.21 -2.72
N LYS A 306 37.88 -30.02 -2.44
CA LYS A 306 37.31 -28.67 -2.23
C LYS A 306 37.86 -28.08 -0.94
N ARG A 307 39.02 -27.43 -1.00
CA ARG A 307 39.45 -26.48 0.04
C ARG A 307 38.46 -25.32 0.07
N SER A 308 38.06 -24.88 1.26
CA SER A 308 37.16 -23.74 1.46
C SER A 308 37.73 -22.50 0.78
N LYS A 309 36.95 -21.84 -0.07
CA LYS A 309 37.30 -20.54 -0.64
C LYS A 309 36.93 -19.46 0.39
N PRO A 310 37.78 -18.45 0.65
CA PRO A 310 37.38 -17.29 1.44
C PRO A 310 36.21 -16.61 0.74
N ALA A 311 35.08 -16.43 1.43
CA ALA A 311 33.90 -15.78 0.88
C ALA A 311 34.13 -14.27 0.71
N ASP A 312 34.91 -13.67 1.62
CA ASP A 312 35.07 -12.23 1.69
C ASP A 312 36.46 -11.72 1.36
N ARG A 313 36.49 -10.51 0.80
CA ARG A 313 37.73 -9.73 0.62
C ARG A 313 38.32 -9.43 1.99
N THR A 314 39.63 -9.68 2.16
CA THR A 314 40.35 -9.24 3.36
C THR A 314 40.28 -7.71 3.49
N LYS A 315 39.50 -7.23 4.46
CA LYS A 315 39.37 -5.80 4.79
C LYS A 315 40.69 -5.27 5.38
N SER A 316 40.96 -3.98 5.18
CA SER A 316 42.12 -3.35 5.82
C SER A 316 41.88 -3.18 7.32
N ALA A 317 42.93 -3.05 8.13
CA ALA A 317 42.79 -2.82 9.57
C ALA A 317 42.06 -1.49 9.90
N GLU A 318 42.16 -0.50 9.01
CA GLU A 318 41.44 0.77 9.12
C GLU A 318 39.96 0.59 8.78
N GLU A 319 39.63 -0.14 7.71
CA GLU A 319 38.24 -0.49 7.36
C GLU A 319 37.56 -1.31 8.48
N LEU A 320 38.25 -2.28 9.07
CA LEU A 320 37.74 -3.04 10.23
C LEU A 320 37.52 -2.15 11.46
N ALA A 321 38.39 -1.16 11.69
CA ALA A 321 38.22 -0.22 12.78
C ALA A 321 37.04 0.72 12.54
N GLU A 322 36.84 1.18 11.30
CA GLU A 322 35.70 2.00 10.89
C GLU A 322 34.38 1.24 10.98
N ASP A 323 34.33 -0.01 10.50
CA ASP A 323 33.15 -0.87 10.59
C ASP A 323 32.76 -1.12 12.05
N ARG A 324 33.74 -1.47 12.90
CA ARG A 324 33.52 -1.60 14.35
C ARG A 324 33.06 -0.29 14.98
N ALA A 325 33.58 0.86 14.55
CA ALA A 325 33.15 2.16 15.04
C ALA A 325 31.69 2.46 14.64
N LYS A 326 31.30 2.18 13.39
CA LYS A 326 29.92 2.32 12.91
C LYS A 326 28.97 1.38 13.66
N GLN A 327 29.37 0.12 13.87
CA GLN A 327 28.61 -0.86 14.64
C GLN A 327 28.40 -0.37 16.09
N LEU A 328 29.45 0.13 16.75
CA LEU A 328 29.34 0.71 18.10
C LEU A 328 28.43 1.94 18.14
N GLN A 329 28.48 2.82 17.13
CA GLN A 329 27.58 3.96 17.02
C GLN A 329 26.13 3.52 16.82
N LYS A 330 25.86 2.54 15.95
CA LYS A 330 24.54 1.95 15.73
C LYS A 330 24.00 1.35 17.03
N LEU A 331 24.80 0.56 17.74
CA LEU A 331 24.43 -0.02 19.03
C LEU A 331 24.15 1.04 20.09
N GLU A 332 24.93 2.12 20.16
CA GLU A 332 24.69 3.24 21.09
C GLU A 332 23.43 4.02 20.73
N ARG A 333 23.15 4.27 19.44
CA ARG A 333 21.88 4.87 18.98
C ARG A 333 20.69 3.99 19.34
N SER A 334 20.74 2.69 19.05
CA SER A 334 19.69 1.72 19.41
C SER A 334 19.50 1.62 20.92
N ARG A 335 20.58 1.71 21.71
CA ARG A 335 20.51 1.78 23.18
C ARG A 335 19.79 3.04 23.65
N GLN A 336 20.07 4.20 23.03
CA GLN A 336 19.41 5.45 23.37
C GLN A 336 17.93 5.47 22.95
N LYS A 337 17.57 4.93 21.78
CA LYS A 337 16.18 4.73 21.35
C LYS A 337 15.40 3.90 22.39
N ARG A 338 15.94 2.74 22.79
CA ARG A 338 15.37 1.89 23.85
C ARG A 338 15.29 2.58 25.20
N MET A 339 16.26 3.44 25.54
CA MET A 339 16.24 4.22 26.79
C MET A 339 15.12 5.28 26.80
N ARG A 340 14.82 5.90 25.65
CA ARG A 340 13.71 6.84 25.48
C ARG A 340 12.35 6.14 25.46
N GLY A 341 12.31 4.87 25.09
CA GLY A 341 11.07 4.09 24.95
C GLY A 341 10.36 4.34 23.64
N GLU A 342 11.12 4.74 22.61
CA GLU A 342 10.64 4.82 21.22
C GLU A 342 10.46 3.38 20.70
N GLU A 343 9.39 3.14 19.94
CA GLU A 343 9.19 1.85 19.28
C GLU A 343 10.35 1.63 18.30
N SER A 344 11.07 0.53 18.47
CA SER A 344 12.02 0.04 17.47
C SER A 344 11.20 -0.52 16.32
N SER A 345 10.64 0.36 15.50
CA SER A 345 10.22 -0.03 14.17
C SER A 345 11.51 -0.31 13.40
N ASP A 346 11.78 -1.59 13.13
CA ASP A 346 12.88 -2.02 12.25
C ASP A 346 12.66 -1.60 10.79
N GLU A 347 11.60 -0.81 10.50
CA GLU A 347 11.19 -0.34 9.18
C GLU A 347 11.32 1.17 8.97
N GLU A 348 12.05 1.90 9.82
CA GLU A 348 12.47 3.25 9.43
C GLU A 348 13.75 3.14 8.58
N PRO A 349 13.70 3.46 7.26
CA PRO A 349 14.93 3.56 6.47
C PRO A 349 15.81 4.61 7.13
N GLU A 350 17.07 4.22 7.37
CA GLU A 350 18.09 5.07 7.98
C GLU A 350 18.08 6.44 7.28
N GLU A 351 17.66 7.49 8.00
CA GLU A 351 17.86 8.87 7.54
C GLU A 351 19.38 9.07 7.48
N ASP A 352 19.93 8.92 6.27
CA ASP A 352 21.31 9.24 5.94
C ASP A 352 21.65 10.61 6.54
N GLU A 353 22.69 10.62 7.36
CA GLU A 353 23.20 11.84 8.00
C GLU A 353 23.57 12.87 6.92
N GLU A 354 22.74 13.91 6.78
CA GLU A 354 23.08 15.09 5.98
C GLU A 354 24.34 15.76 6.54
N VAL A 355 25.45 15.59 5.83
CA VAL A 355 26.65 16.42 5.97
C VAL A 355 26.26 17.87 5.62
N PRO A 356 26.50 18.87 6.49
CA PRO A 356 26.13 20.24 6.18
C PRO A 356 27.14 20.83 5.20
N SER A 357 26.80 20.87 3.91
CA SER A 357 27.45 21.75 2.94
C SER A 357 26.59 23.00 2.73
N ASP A 358 27.10 24.14 3.19
CA ASP A 358 26.66 25.47 2.77
C ASP A 358 26.73 25.57 1.24
N ASP A 359 25.57 25.64 0.57
CA ASP A 359 25.38 26.47 -0.62
C ASP A 359 23.88 26.53 -1.00
N GLU A 360 23.30 27.68 -0.65
CA GLU A 360 22.45 28.54 -1.48
C GLU A 360 21.45 27.91 -2.50
N PHE A 361 20.17 28.25 -2.31
CA PHE A 361 19.06 28.20 -3.28
C PHE A 361 18.49 26.83 -3.69
N ARG A 362 17.43 26.37 -2.99
CA ARG A 362 16.44 25.47 -3.60
C ARG A 362 14.99 25.82 -3.25
N LEU A 363 14.29 26.21 -4.32
CA LEU A 363 12.85 26.26 -4.51
C LEU A 363 12.21 24.91 -4.10
N GLY A 364 11.00 24.97 -3.53
CA GLY A 364 10.26 23.85 -2.98
C GLY A 364 10.30 22.57 -3.82
N LYS A 365 10.86 21.52 -3.22
CA LYS A 365 10.91 20.16 -3.78
C LYS A 365 9.51 19.58 -3.72
N GLY A 366 8.91 19.42 -4.89
CA GLY A 366 7.66 18.72 -5.10
C GLY A 366 7.71 17.28 -4.60
N ILE A 367 6.52 16.85 -4.21
CA ILE A 367 6.10 15.49 -3.86
C ILE A 367 6.73 14.48 -4.84
N LYS A 368 7.51 13.53 -4.30
CA LYS A 368 7.94 12.35 -5.03
C LYS A 368 6.70 11.46 -5.23
N LEU A 369 6.21 11.40 -6.47
CA LEU A 369 5.26 10.37 -6.90
C LEU A 369 6.05 9.07 -7.05
N ALA A 370 5.67 8.06 -6.25
CA ALA A 370 6.13 6.70 -6.41
C ALA A 370 5.65 6.17 -7.77
N ALA A 371 6.56 5.51 -8.48
CA ALA A 371 6.27 4.77 -9.69
C ALA A 371 5.81 3.37 -9.27
N ASP A 372 4.54 3.07 -9.50
CA ASP A 372 4.05 1.69 -9.54
C ASP A 372 3.70 1.36 -10.99
N GLU A 373 4.57 0.56 -11.61
CA GLU A 373 4.25 -0.25 -12.77
C GLU A 373 3.47 -1.48 -12.30
N LYS A 374 2.14 -1.47 -12.46
CA LYS A 374 1.35 -2.70 -12.58
C LYS A 374 0.39 -2.61 -13.76
N GLU A 375 0.75 -3.45 -14.72
CA GLU A 375 -0.02 -4.14 -15.76
C GLU A 375 -1.53 -3.91 -15.88
N PHE A 376 -1.91 -3.63 -17.13
CA PHE A 376 -3.24 -3.35 -17.62
C PHE A 376 -3.94 -4.67 -18.01
N VAL A 377 -4.70 -5.26 -17.08
CA VAL A 377 -5.74 -6.26 -17.37
C VAL A 377 -7.08 -5.53 -17.41
N HIS A 378 -7.70 -5.44 -18.60
CA HIS A 378 -9.12 -5.11 -18.75
C HIS A 378 -9.94 -6.10 -17.90
N GLY A 379 -10.86 -5.76 -17.01
CA GLY A 379 -11.68 -4.56 -16.90
C GLY A 379 -13.13 -4.92 -17.22
N ASP A 380 -13.95 -5.15 -16.20
CA ASP A 380 -15.20 -4.43 -15.90
C ASP A 380 -15.89 -5.11 -14.70
N SER A 381 -15.76 -4.55 -13.50
CA SER A 381 -16.64 -3.56 -12.84
C SER A 381 -17.75 -4.24 -12.02
N GLY A 382 -18.03 -3.82 -10.79
CA GLY A 382 -17.48 -2.70 -10.06
C GLY A 382 -18.16 -2.53 -8.71
N SER A 383 -17.53 -1.66 -7.92
CA SER A 383 -17.97 -0.94 -6.72
C SER A 383 -18.41 -1.79 -5.53
N GLU A 384 -17.65 -1.83 -4.45
CA GLU A 384 -17.25 -0.73 -3.53
C GLU A 384 -18.34 -0.34 -2.52
N GLU A 385 -17.82 -0.15 -1.30
CA GLU A 385 -18.31 0.76 -0.26
C GLU A 385 -19.57 0.34 0.52
N GLY A 386 -19.30 -0.12 1.74
CA GLY A 386 -19.10 0.84 2.82
C GLY A 386 -20.32 1.11 3.70
N SER A 387 -20.18 0.71 4.98
CA SER A 387 -20.36 1.55 6.17
C SER A 387 -21.13 0.85 7.27
N SER A 388 -20.42 0.64 8.38
CA SER A 388 -20.89 0.61 9.77
C SER A 388 -22.25 -0.02 10.09
N GLU A 389 -22.24 -1.08 10.88
CA GLU A 389 -22.89 -1.04 12.19
C GLU A 389 -22.26 -2.12 13.11
N SER A 390 -21.69 -1.64 14.20
CA SER A 390 -21.47 -2.39 15.42
C SER A 390 -22.80 -2.55 16.18
N GLU A 391 -22.84 -3.58 17.04
CA GLU A 391 -23.85 -3.97 18.05
C GLU A 391 -24.86 -5.03 17.54
N GLU A 392 -25.17 -6.14 18.23
CA GLU A 392 -24.91 -6.64 19.60
C GLU A 392 -25.35 -8.14 19.67
N GLU A 393 -24.80 -8.96 20.59
CA GLU A 393 -25.57 -9.60 21.69
C GLU A 393 -24.79 -10.65 22.54
N SER A 394 -25.08 -10.58 23.86
CA SER A 394 -24.90 -11.53 24.98
C SER A 394 -23.53 -11.57 25.69
N ASP A 395 -23.41 -11.54 27.02
CA ASP A 395 -24.36 -11.42 28.14
C ASP A 395 -23.58 -11.17 29.47
N GLU A 396 -24.28 -10.66 30.50
CA GLU A 396 -23.98 -10.69 31.97
C GLU A 396 -22.84 -9.76 32.50
N GLU A 397 -22.95 -8.92 33.54
CA GLU A 397 -23.85 -8.71 34.71
C GLU A 397 -23.57 -7.31 35.34
N GLU A 398 -24.63 -6.66 35.90
CA GLU A 398 -24.73 -5.86 37.16
C GLU A 398 -23.76 -4.66 37.46
N GLU A 399 -24.09 -3.48 38.01
CA GLU A 399 -25.15 -2.93 38.89
C GLU A 399 -25.32 -1.38 38.69
N GLU A 400 -26.53 -0.86 38.97
CA GLU A 400 -26.93 0.40 39.67
C GLU A 400 -26.20 1.75 39.38
N GLU A 401 -26.82 2.93 39.21
CA GLU A 401 -27.93 3.54 39.96
C GLU A 401 -28.42 4.86 39.26
N GLU A 402 -29.74 5.05 39.23
CA GLU A 402 -30.49 6.31 39.49
C GLU A 402 -30.36 7.63 38.66
N ARG A 403 -31.48 7.94 37.95
CA ARG A 403 -32.38 9.13 38.05
C ARG A 403 -32.73 9.92 36.78
N GLU A 404 -34.00 9.74 36.40
CA GLU A 404 -35.04 10.73 36.03
C GLU A 404 -34.72 11.84 35.01
N ARG A 405 -35.45 11.88 33.86
CA ARG A 405 -36.74 12.59 33.68
C ARG A 405 -37.22 12.55 32.22
N GLU A 406 -38.51 12.20 32.07
CA GLU A 406 -39.57 12.77 31.21
C GLU A 406 -39.16 13.39 29.85
N ASP A 407 -39.80 13.11 28.70
CA ASP A 407 -41.24 13.12 28.50
C ASP A 407 -41.66 12.66 27.07
N ALA A 408 -42.91 12.21 26.98
CA ALA A 408 -43.85 12.20 25.84
C ALA A 408 -43.45 11.53 24.49
N LYS A 409 -43.92 10.30 24.22
CA LYS A 409 -45.25 9.97 23.63
C LYS A 409 -45.55 10.61 22.27
N ALA A 410 -45.74 9.75 21.27
CA ALA A 410 -47.04 9.43 20.65
C ALA A 410 -46.81 9.07 19.16
N SER A 411 -47.04 7.81 18.79
CA SER A 411 -48.34 7.33 18.28
C SER A 411 -48.42 7.55 16.76
N SER A 412 -48.76 6.60 15.90
CA SER A 412 -49.24 5.24 16.09
C SER A 412 -49.62 4.70 14.71
N SER A 413 -49.42 3.39 14.54
CA SER A 413 -50.39 2.46 13.94
C SER A 413 -50.62 2.56 12.42
N HIS A 414 -50.92 1.51 11.68
CA HIS A 414 -51.48 0.20 11.98
C HIS A 414 -51.14 -0.73 10.79
N SER A 415 -50.75 -2.00 11.00
CA SER A 415 -51.64 -3.20 10.95
C SER A 415 -52.00 -3.60 9.50
N SER A 416 -51.95 -4.85 9.02
CA SER A 416 -51.78 -6.18 9.63
C SER A 416 -51.61 -7.24 8.53
N ARG A 417 -50.81 -8.27 8.82
CA ARG A 417 -51.02 -9.73 8.68
C ARG A 417 -51.87 -10.33 7.54
N ARG A 418 -51.27 -11.32 6.86
CA ARG A 418 -51.71 -12.71 6.54
C ARG A 418 -50.59 -13.33 5.66
N ARG A 419 -49.73 -14.28 6.08
CA ARG A 419 -49.88 -15.74 6.32
C ARG A 419 -50.89 -16.48 5.43
N ASP A 420 -50.37 -17.32 4.53
CA ASP A 420 -50.65 -18.77 4.34
C ASP A 420 -49.61 -19.34 3.32
N LEU A 421 -48.73 -20.28 3.71
CA LEU A 421 -48.75 -21.75 3.42
C LEU A 421 -48.49 -22.10 1.93
N ASP A 422 -47.67 -23.05 1.50
CA ASP A 422 -46.77 -24.07 2.07
C ASP A 422 -46.05 -24.75 0.87
N ASN A 423 -44.82 -25.26 1.10
CA ASN A 423 -44.15 -26.47 0.57
C ASN A 423 -44.15 -26.76 -0.97
N ASP A 424 -43.09 -27.19 -1.63
CA ASP A 424 -42.11 -28.24 -1.31
C ASP A 424 -40.99 -28.23 -2.39
N ASP A 425 -39.98 -29.10 -2.21
CA ASP A 425 -38.91 -29.51 -3.15
C ASP A 425 -37.51 -28.87 -2.92
N ALA A 426 -36.60 -29.65 -2.33
CA ALA A 426 -35.64 -30.40 -3.15
C ALA A 426 -34.59 -31.16 -2.29
N TYR A 427 -34.66 -32.48 -2.40
CA TYR A 427 -33.56 -33.45 -2.50
C TYR A 427 -32.11 -32.94 -2.31
N SER A 428 -31.36 -33.60 -1.41
CA SER A 428 -30.02 -34.12 -1.74
C SER A 428 -29.59 -35.18 -0.74
N ASP A 429 -29.28 -36.36 -1.28
CA ASP A 429 -28.75 -37.58 -0.67
C ASP A 429 -27.22 -37.59 -0.84
N ASP A 430 -26.51 -37.65 0.28
CA ASP A 430 -25.44 -38.60 0.68
C ASP A 430 -24.19 -38.97 -0.18
N TYR A 431 -23.14 -39.32 0.58
CA TYR A 431 -21.91 -40.13 0.35
C TYR A 431 -20.68 -39.52 -0.38
N GLN A 432 -19.56 -39.33 0.37
CA GLN A 432 -18.31 -40.16 0.45
C GLN A 432 -17.36 -39.98 -0.76
N SER A 433 -16.03 -39.90 -0.68
CA SER A 433 -15.01 -40.61 0.10
C SER A 433 -13.63 -39.95 -0.13
N ASP A 434 -12.74 -40.07 0.86
CA ASP A 434 -11.27 -40.17 0.88
C ASP A 434 -10.44 -39.95 -0.42
N GLU A 435 -9.33 -39.20 -0.32
CA GLU A 435 -7.96 -39.71 -0.54
C GLU A 435 -6.85 -38.67 -0.23
N ASP A 436 -5.71 -39.19 0.22
CA ASP A 436 -4.55 -38.59 0.89
C ASP A 436 -3.69 -37.60 0.05
N PRO A 437 -2.80 -36.84 0.72
CA PRO A 437 -2.01 -35.74 0.15
C PRO A 437 -0.63 -36.21 -0.35
N ASP A 438 -0.26 -35.81 -1.57
CA ASP A 438 1.14 -35.84 -2.01
C ASP A 438 1.33 -34.89 -3.21
N ALA A 439 1.93 -33.72 -2.97
CA ALA A 439 2.69 -32.91 -3.95
C ALA A 439 3.12 -31.56 -3.33
N LEU A 440 4.18 -31.59 -2.53
CA LEU A 440 5.01 -30.41 -2.23
C LEU A 440 6.26 -30.48 -3.12
N ALA A 441 6.44 -29.53 -4.04
CA ALA A 441 7.74 -29.00 -4.46
C ALA A 441 7.63 -27.93 -5.55
N SER A 442 8.53 -26.94 -5.47
CA SER A 442 8.78 -25.77 -6.33
C SER A 442 7.80 -24.60 -6.09
N ASP A 443 8.22 -23.37 -5.80
CA ASP A 443 9.53 -22.71 -5.86
C ASP A 443 9.36 -21.40 -5.05
N GLU A 444 10.14 -21.17 -3.99
CA GLU A 444 10.22 -19.84 -3.37
C GLU A 444 11.67 -19.52 -2.99
N GLU A 445 12.10 -18.38 -3.51
CA GLU A 445 13.46 -17.88 -3.49
C GLU A 445 13.93 -17.48 -2.10
N ALA A 446 15.23 -17.67 -1.91
CA ALA A 446 15.97 -17.38 -0.70
C ALA A 446 15.99 -15.87 -0.40
N LEU A 447 15.45 -15.51 0.77
CA LEU A 447 15.84 -14.29 1.48
C LEU A 447 17.18 -14.55 2.18
N GLU A 448 18.26 -13.99 1.62
CA GLU A 448 19.58 -13.92 2.24
C GLU A 448 19.49 -13.09 3.53
N SER A 449 19.73 -13.75 4.66
CA SER A 449 20.10 -13.09 5.91
C SER A 449 21.62 -13.07 5.94
N GLU A 450 22.19 -11.88 5.78
CA GLU A 450 23.62 -11.64 5.99
C GLU A 450 23.93 -11.78 7.49
N ASP A 451 24.39 -12.96 7.90
CA ASP A 451 25.01 -13.17 9.21
C ASP A 451 26.44 -12.58 9.16
N GLU A 452 26.60 -11.37 9.71
CA GLU A 452 27.91 -10.76 9.96
C GLU A 452 28.68 -11.57 11.02
N GLU A 453 29.81 -12.16 10.63
CA GLU A 453 30.76 -12.80 11.53
C GLU A 453 31.44 -11.75 12.43
N ASP A 454 30.97 -11.62 13.68
CA ASP A 454 31.63 -10.86 14.73
C ASP A 454 32.89 -11.61 15.23
N GLU A 455 34.06 -11.24 14.71
CA GLU A 455 35.36 -11.55 15.31
C GLU A 455 35.52 -10.82 16.65
N GLU A 456 35.22 -11.52 17.77
CA GLU A 456 35.47 -11.02 19.13
C GLU A 456 36.94 -11.24 19.52
N ASP A 457 37.74 -10.17 19.46
CA ASP A 457 39.09 -10.12 20.01
C ASP A 457 39.04 -10.11 21.55
N GLY A 458 39.76 -11.03 22.18
CA GLY A 458 39.73 -11.23 23.62
C GLY A 458 40.72 -12.27 24.11
N LEU A 459 42.02 -11.96 24.03
CA LEU A 459 43.08 -12.48 24.90
C LEU A 459 42.97 -13.97 25.27
N MET A 460 43.42 -14.84 24.36
CA MET A 460 44.05 -16.11 24.73
C MET A 460 45.29 -16.30 23.86
N GLU A 461 46.47 -16.08 24.44
CA GLU A 461 47.73 -16.57 23.88
C GLU A 461 47.68 -18.11 23.83
N SER A 462 47.80 -18.69 22.64
CA SER A 462 48.85 -19.64 22.23
C SER A 462 48.46 -20.39 20.96
N GLU A 463 49.32 -20.21 19.95
CA GLU A 463 49.81 -21.11 18.89
C GLU A 463 48.87 -22.11 18.16
N ASP A 464 49.01 -22.05 16.83
CA ASP A 464 48.55 -22.94 15.78
C ASP A 464 48.51 -24.44 16.15
N GLU A 465 47.38 -25.12 15.91
CA GLU A 465 47.38 -26.50 15.39
C GLU A 465 46.14 -26.76 14.52
N SER A 466 46.39 -27.20 13.29
CA SER A 466 45.42 -27.69 12.30
C SER A 466 44.77 -29.03 12.72
N PRO A 467 43.48 -29.32 12.41
CA PRO A 467 42.92 -30.64 12.62
C PRO A 467 43.03 -31.49 11.34
N GLY A 468 43.92 -32.47 11.35
CA GLY A 468 43.99 -33.50 10.33
C GLY A 468 44.37 -34.85 10.92
N SER A 469 43.37 -35.64 11.35
CA SER A 469 43.33 -37.10 11.22
C SER A 469 42.18 -37.70 12.03
N LYS A 470 41.38 -38.58 11.39
CA LYS A 470 40.59 -39.59 12.09
C LYS A 470 41.55 -40.64 12.66
N PRO A 471 41.22 -41.24 13.83
CA PRO A 471 41.28 -42.68 13.87
C PRO A 471 40.05 -43.33 14.53
N THR A 472 39.92 -44.59 14.16
CA THR A 472 38.94 -45.61 14.53
C THR A 472 39.00 -46.05 15.99
N ASP A 473 37.87 -46.61 16.41
CA ASP A 473 37.55 -47.39 17.61
C ASP A 473 38.70 -48.15 18.30
N ASP A 474 38.76 -48.08 19.64
CA ASP A 474 38.81 -49.26 20.53
C ASP A 474 38.83 -48.87 22.02
N GLY A 475 38.00 -49.55 22.80
CA GLY A 475 37.94 -49.43 24.26
C GLY A 475 39.15 -50.05 24.96
N LYS A 476 39.69 -49.34 25.96
CA LYS A 476 40.38 -49.90 27.14
C LYS A 476 40.54 -48.85 28.24
N GLU A 477 40.15 -49.22 29.45
CA GLU A 477 40.41 -48.49 30.68
C GLU A 477 41.92 -48.33 30.92
N VAL A 478 42.37 -47.13 31.31
CA VAL A 478 43.63 -46.94 32.03
C VAL A 478 43.41 -45.96 33.18
N ALA A 479 43.76 -46.43 34.38
CA ALA A 479 43.75 -45.69 35.62
C ALA A 479 44.99 -44.80 35.77
N ASN A 480 44.73 -43.56 36.23
CA ASN A 480 45.57 -42.62 36.99
C ASN A 480 47.06 -42.44 36.61
N GLY A 481 47.40 -41.22 36.20
CA GLY A 481 48.78 -40.74 36.31
C GLY A 481 49.20 -39.55 35.46
N ASP A 482 48.30 -38.68 35.02
CA ASP A 482 48.49 -37.24 34.73
C ASP A 482 47.13 -36.74 34.21
N SER A 483 46.59 -35.68 34.80
CA SER A 483 45.20 -35.25 34.56
C SER A 483 45.02 -34.56 33.20
N SER A 484 45.32 -35.25 32.10
CA SER A 484 44.95 -34.78 30.77
C SER A 484 43.44 -34.90 30.60
N LEU A 485 42.73 -33.78 30.70
CA LEU A 485 41.29 -33.70 30.46
C LEU A 485 40.97 -34.34 29.09
N PRO A 486 39.96 -35.23 28.98
CA PRO A 486 39.57 -35.80 27.70
C PRO A 486 39.08 -34.70 26.75
N PHE A 487 39.37 -34.85 25.46
CA PHE A 487 39.00 -33.86 24.45
C PHE A 487 37.50 -33.86 24.15
N THR A 488 36.85 -35.04 24.26
CA THR A 488 35.43 -35.24 23.97
C THR A 488 34.60 -35.40 25.25
N PHE A 489 33.57 -34.57 25.42
CA PHE A 489 32.59 -34.70 26.49
C PHE A 489 31.16 -34.83 25.93
N PRO A 490 30.33 -35.75 26.46
CA PRO A 490 28.91 -35.77 26.14
C PRO A 490 28.23 -34.51 26.70
N CYS A 491 27.29 -33.92 25.95
CA CYS A 491 26.53 -32.76 26.40
C CYS A 491 25.53 -33.18 27.49
N PRO A 492 25.66 -32.69 28.74
CA PRO A 492 24.74 -33.05 29.81
C PRO A 492 23.42 -32.29 29.66
N GLN A 493 22.29 -33.01 29.78
CA GLN A 493 20.95 -32.40 29.67
C GLN A 493 20.41 -32.00 31.04
N SER A 494 20.94 -32.58 32.11
CA SER A 494 20.55 -32.27 33.50
C SER A 494 21.75 -31.87 34.36
N HIS A 495 21.49 -31.02 35.36
CA HIS A 495 22.49 -30.63 36.36
C HIS A 495 23.07 -31.84 37.11
N GLN A 496 22.26 -32.87 37.38
CA GLN A 496 22.75 -34.09 38.05
C GLN A 496 23.72 -34.89 37.18
N GLU A 497 23.51 -34.91 35.87
CA GLU A 497 24.42 -35.55 34.93
C GLU A 497 25.73 -34.77 34.84
N PHE A 498 25.66 -33.45 34.82
CA PHE A 498 26.83 -32.59 34.81
C PHE A 498 27.68 -32.75 36.07
N LEU A 499 27.07 -32.83 37.26
CA LEU A 499 27.80 -33.12 38.49
C LEU A 499 28.49 -34.49 38.47
N LYS A 500 27.89 -35.52 37.86
CA LYS A 500 28.54 -36.84 37.69
C LYS A 500 29.77 -36.74 36.79
N VAL A 501 29.69 -35.98 35.70
CA VAL A 501 30.83 -35.74 34.79
C VAL A 501 31.94 -34.96 35.50
N ILE A 502 31.59 -33.93 36.27
CA ILE A 502 32.53 -33.05 36.96
C ILE A 502 33.19 -33.71 38.16
N SER A 503 32.51 -34.61 38.86
CA SER A 503 33.00 -35.22 40.12
C SER A 503 34.39 -35.87 40.03
N LYS A 504 34.85 -36.16 38.81
CA LYS A 504 36.15 -36.76 38.50
C LYS A 504 37.29 -35.76 38.32
N TYR A 505 37.00 -34.45 38.26
CA TYR A 505 37.95 -33.39 37.91
C TYR A 505 38.01 -32.29 38.98
N LYS A 506 39.05 -31.46 38.95
CA LYS A 506 39.21 -30.32 39.86
C LYS A 506 38.32 -29.16 39.43
N VAL A 507 37.94 -28.30 40.38
CA VAL A 507 37.10 -27.11 40.15
C VAL A 507 37.78 -26.11 39.20
N GLU A 508 39.11 -26.06 39.19
CA GLU A 508 39.91 -25.18 38.31
C GLU A 508 39.80 -25.57 36.83
N ASP A 509 39.49 -26.82 36.53
CA ASP A 509 39.36 -27.35 35.15
C ASP A 509 37.94 -27.17 34.58
N LEU A 510 37.00 -26.65 35.36
CA LEU A 510 35.61 -26.43 34.91
C LEU A 510 35.49 -25.51 33.69
N PRO A 511 36.22 -24.38 33.60
CA PRO A 511 36.13 -23.50 32.44
C PRO A 511 36.55 -24.19 31.14
N THR A 512 37.62 -24.99 31.16
CA THR A 512 38.10 -25.73 29.98
C THR A 512 37.14 -26.84 29.59
N ILE A 513 36.50 -27.51 30.54
CA ILE A 513 35.44 -28.50 30.25
C ILE A 513 34.24 -27.84 29.56
N VAL A 514 33.75 -26.72 30.09
CA VAL A 514 32.62 -25.98 29.47
C VAL A 514 32.99 -25.47 28.08
N LYS A 515 34.20 -24.94 27.89
CA LYS A 515 34.70 -24.52 26.56
C LYS A 515 34.70 -25.68 25.57
N ARG A 516 35.20 -26.86 25.96
CA ARG A 516 35.22 -28.06 25.09
C ARG A 516 33.82 -28.55 24.74
N ILE A 517 32.90 -28.57 25.71
CA ILE A 517 31.49 -28.96 25.44
C ILE A 517 30.86 -27.98 24.42
N ARG A 518 31.10 -26.68 24.55
CA ARG A 518 30.58 -25.69 23.58
C ARG A 518 31.13 -25.88 22.17
N VAL A 519 32.44 -26.13 22.05
CA VAL A 519 33.09 -26.34 20.74
C VAL A 519 32.59 -27.62 20.07
N LEU A 520 32.46 -28.72 20.81
CA LEU A 520 32.00 -30.01 20.27
C LEU A 520 30.53 -29.99 19.83
N HIS A 521 29.70 -29.20 20.50
CA HIS A 521 28.26 -29.12 20.25
C HIS A 521 27.87 -27.77 19.63
N HIS A 522 28.76 -27.17 18.84
CA HIS A 522 28.45 -25.94 18.10
C HIS A 522 27.28 -26.19 17.11
N PRO A 523 26.36 -25.23 16.92
CA PRO A 523 25.19 -25.41 16.05
C PRO A 523 25.53 -25.79 14.60
N SER A 524 26.66 -25.32 14.07
CA SER A 524 27.10 -25.61 12.69
C SER A 524 27.52 -27.07 12.46
N LEU A 525 27.80 -27.85 13.52
CA LEU A 525 28.30 -29.22 13.39
C LEU A 525 27.18 -30.25 13.18
N ALA A 526 26.01 -30.06 13.80
CA ALA A 526 24.86 -30.95 13.65
C ALA A 526 23.53 -30.27 14.04
N ALA A 527 22.45 -30.55 13.30
CA ALA A 527 21.13 -29.94 13.49
C ALA A 527 20.55 -30.11 14.91
N GLY A 528 20.81 -31.25 15.57
CA GLY A 528 20.34 -31.52 16.93
C GLY A 528 21.15 -30.86 18.06
N ASN A 529 22.25 -30.15 17.74
CA ASN A 529 23.10 -29.54 18.75
C ASN A 529 22.52 -28.24 19.31
N LYS A 530 21.70 -27.52 18.53
CA LYS A 530 21.05 -26.27 18.97
C LYS A 530 20.21 -26.48 20.23
N GLU A 531 19.40 -27.53 20.26
CA GLU A 531 18.58 -27.89 21.41
C GLU A 531 19.42 -28.40 22.59
N LYS A 532 20.45 -29.20 22.34
CA LYS A 532 21.35 -29.68 23.40
C LYS A 532 22.08 -28.52 24.07
N LEU A 533 22.55 -27.55 23.28
CA LEU A 533 23.27 -26.39 23.77
C LEU A 533 22.35 -25.41 24.53
N SER A 534 21.09 -25.28 24.09
CA SER A 534 20.09 -24.49 24.83
C SER A 534 19.80 -25.10 26.20
N HIS A 535 19.66 -26.43 26.31
CA HIS A 535 19.51 -27.12 27.59
C HIS A 535 20.77 -27.03 28.45
N PHE A 536 21.94 -27.17 27.82
CA PHE A 536 23.23 -27.06 28.50
C PHE A 536 23.45 -25.67 29.12
N MET A 537 23.00 -24.60 28.47
CA MET A 537 23.01 -23.26 29.06
C MET A 537 22.21 -23.22 30.38
N LEU A 538 21.06 -23.89 30.45
CA LEU A 538 20.28 -24.00 31.70
C LEU A 538 21.06 -24.77 32.77
N VAL A 539 21.77 -25.84 32.37
CA VAL A 539 22.61 -26.63 33.26
C VAL A 539 23.78 -25.81 33.81
N VAL A 540 24.43 -24.98 32.97
CA VAL A 540 25.48 -24.06 33.39
C VAL A 540 24.93 -23.01 34.36
N PHE A 541 23.73 -22.47 34.09
CA PHE A 541 23.04 -21.56 34.98
C PHE A 541 22.75 -22.18 36.36
N ASP A 542 22.20 -23.39 36.39
CA ASP A 542 21.94 -24.14 37.64
C ASP A 542 23.25 -24.51 38.35
N HIS A 543 24.33 -24.77 37.60
CA HIS A 543 25.64 -25.04 38.18
C HIS A 543 26.27 -23.79 38.81
N ILE A 544 26.09 -22.61 38.23
CA ILE A 544 26.50 -21.33 38.83
C ILE A 544 25.75 -21.12 40.16
N ILE A 545 24.45 -21.40 40.21
CA ILE A 545 23.65 -21.35 41.45
C ILE A 545 24.20 -22.33 42.49
N TYR A 546 24.49 -23.57 42.08
CA TYR A 546 25.04 -24.60 42.96
C TYR A 546 26.42 -24.21 43.53
N LEU A 547 27.33 -23.70 42.68
CA LEU A 547 28.65 -23.21 43.08
C LEU A 547 28.56 -22.03 44.05
N ALA A 548 27.59 -21.14 43.87
CA ALA A 548 27.39 -20.00 44.76
C ALA A 548 26.80 -20.39 46.13
N ASP A 549 26.01 -21.46 46.19
CA ASP A 549 25.35 -21.92 47.43
C ASP A 549 26.23 -22.88 48.26
N LEU A 550 27.34 -23.39 47.71
CA LEU A 550 28.29 -24.24 48.43
C LEU A 550 28.88 -23.51 49.67
N PRO A 551 29.14 -24.23 50.78
CA PRO A 551 29.68 -23.62 52.00
C PRO A 551 31.18 -23.30 51.90
N SER A 552 31.90 -23.98 51.00
CA SER A 552 33.30 -23.67 50.70
C SER A 552 33.38 -22.54 49.69
N ILE A 553 34.31 -21.61 49.90
CA ILE A 553 34.53 -20.47 49.01
C ILE A 553 35.00 -21.01 47.65
N PRO A 554 34.22 -20.86 46.55
CA PRO A 554 34.67 -21.28 45.24
C PRO A 554 35.77 -20.34 44.74
N PRO A 555 36.66 -20.80 43.83
CA PRO A 555 37.56 -19.91 43.11
C PRO A 555 36.74 -18.88 42.32
N MET A 556 36.90 -17.59 42.65
CA MET A 556 36.08 -16.52 42.03
C MET A 556 36.36 -16.40 40.53
N ASP A 557 37.60 -16.67 40.12
CA ASP A 557 38.03 -16.63 38.73
C ASP A 557 37.26 -17.67 37.88
N VAL A 558 36.99 -18.86 38.43
CA VAL A 558 36.17 -19.88 37.76
C VAL A 558 34.73 -19.39 37.59
N LEU A 559 34.15 -18.77 38.61
CA LEU A 559 32.79 -18.22 38.55
C LEU A 559 32.67 -17.12 37.48
N GLU A 560 33.68 -16.25 37.37
CA GLU A 560 33.74 -15.19 36.36
C GLU A 560 33.80 -15.76 34.93
N VAL A 561 34.65 -16.76 34.69
CA VAL A 561 34.75 -17.39 33.36
C VAL A 561 33.48 -18.15 33.01
N LEU A 562 32.85 -18.83 33.98
CA LEU A 562 31.54 -19.48 33.77
C LEU A 562 30.44 -18.45 33.44
N LEU A 563 30.44 -17.29 34.09
CA LEU A 563 29.53 -16.18 33.75
C LEU A 563 29.78 -15.63 32.34
N ARG A 564 31.04 -15.55 31.89
CA ARG A 564 31.38 -15.15 30.52
C ARG A 564 30.89 -16.18 29.49
N HIS A 565 31.00 -17.47 29.80
CA HIS A 565 30.42 -18.52 28.95
C HIS A 565 28.90 -18.46 28.92
N LEU A 566 28.25 -18.19 30.06
CA LEU A 566 26.80 -17.97 30.13
C LEU A 566 26.38 -16.75 29.32
N HIS A 567 27.12 -15.64 29.37
CA HIS A 567 26.86 -14.44 28.57
C HIS A 567 26.90 -14.76 27.07
N SER A 568 27.95 -15.42 26.61
CA SER A 568 28.08 -15.82 25.21
C SER A 568 26.94 -16.78 24.77
N LEU A 569 26.56 -17.76 25.59
CA LEU A 569 25.41 -18.63 25.32
C LEU A 569 24.06 -17.88 25.34
N SER A 570 23.93 -16.83 26.16
CA SER A 570 22.71 -16.04 26.22
C SER A 570 22.54 -15.10 25.01
N LYS A 571 23.64 -14.73 24.33
CA LYS A 571 23.58 -14.04 23.02
C LYS A 571 23.04 -14.97 21.94
N GLU A 572 23.49 -16.23 21.92
CA GLU A 572 23.03 -17.26 20.97
C GLU A 572 21.56 -17.68 21.25
N PHE A 573 21.16 -17.76 22.53
CA PHE A 573 19.83 -18.24 22.95
C PHE A 573 19.11 -17.28 23.90
N PRO A 574 18.70 -16.08 23.43
CA PRO A 574 18.15 -15.03 24.28
C PRO A 574 16.82 -15.41 24.94
N GLN A 575 15.95 -16.15 24.23
CA GLN A 575 14.63 -16.57 24.73
C GLN A 575 14.74 -17.55 25.89
N ALA A 576 15.51 -18.63 25.72
CA ALA A 576 15.72 -19.64 26.77
C ALA A 576 16.39 -19.04 28.01
N SER A 577 17.35 -18.13 27.81
CA SER A 577 18.01 -17.40 28.88
C SER A 577 17.00 -16.55 29.65
N ALA A 578 16.21 -15.73 28.95
CA ALA A 578 15.24 -14.83 29.57
C ALA A 578 14.21 -15.58 30.42
N THR A 579 13.69 -16.71 29.93
CA THR A 579 12.73 -17.55 30.66
C THR A 579 13.32 -18.07 31.98
N ARG A 580 14.55 -18.60 31.97
CA ARG A 580 15.18 -19.10 33.22
C ARG A 580 15.50 -18.00 34.21
N PHE A 581 16.01 -16.86 33.76
CA PHE A 581 16.21 -15.72 34.64
C PHE A 581 14.90 -15.26 35.28
N ARG A 582 13.79 -15.23 34.53
CA ARG A 582 12.47 -14.88 35.06
C ARG A 582 11.98 -15.88 36.10
N GLU A 583 12.07 -17.18 35.82
CA GLU A 583 11.70 -18.23 36.79
C GLU A 583 12.50 -18.10 38.08
N HIS A 584 13.81 -17.84 37.99
CA HIS A 584 14.66 -17.64 39.16
C HIS A 584 14.27 -16.38 39.95
N LEU A 585 14.03 -15.26 39.26
CA LEU A 585 13.61 -14.00 39.87
C LEU A 585 12.24 -14.12 40.54
N GLN A 586 11.30 -14.86 39.96
CA GLN A 586 9.99 -15.13 40.55
C GLN A 586 10.13 -15.95 41.84
N LYS A 587 10.91 -17.04 41.81
CA LYS A 587 11.23 -17.82 43.03
C LYS A 587 11.92 -16.97 44.09
N PHE A 588 12.74 -16.00 43.70
CA PHE A 588 13.36 -15.07 44.63
C PHE A 588 12.34 -14.08 45.22
N PHE A 589 11.45 -13.53 44.40
CA PHE A 589 10.36 -12.66 44.80
C PHE A 589 9.43 -13.33 45.83
N ASP A 590 9.05 -14.58 45.59
CA ASP A 590 8.19 -15.35 46.49
C ASP A 590 8.88 -15.63 47.83
N ARG A 591 10.17 -15.92 47.82
CA ARG A 591 10.98 -16.10 49.04
C ARG A 591 11.05 -14.83 49.89
N ILE A 592 11.14 -13.65 49.24
CA ILE A 592 11.10 -12.36 49.94
C ILE A 592 9.74 -12.17 50.62
N GLY A 593 8.64 -12.50 49.93
CA GLY A 593 7.29 -12.47 50.50
C GLY A 593 7.13 -13.37 51.73
N GLN A 594 7.81 -14.52 51.74
CA GLN A 594 7.86 -15.47 52.86
C GLN A 594 8.88 -15.10 53.96
N GLN A 595 9.57 -13.95 53.85
CA GLN A 595 10.63 -13.50 54.77
C GLN A 595 11.76 -14.52 54.99
N LYS A 596 12.05 -15.36 53.98
CA LYS A 596 13.15 -16.33 54.04
C LYS A 596 14.50 -15.64 53.85
N LYS A 597 15.56 -16.23 54.39
CA LYS A 597 16.95 -15.75 54.19
C LYS A 597 17.29 -15.70 52.69
N THR A 598 17.99 -14.66 52.28
CA THR A 598 18.56 -14.53 50.94
C THR A 598 19.65 -15.55 50.70
N LYS A 599 19.67 -16.15 49.51
CA LYS A 599 20.78 -17.01 49.11
C LYS A 599 21.90 -16.18 48.50
N ARG A 600 23.11 -16.76 48.48
CA ARG A 600 24.28 -16.16 47.83
C ARG A 600 24.14 -16.20 46.31
N SER A 601 23.55 -17.27 45.79
CA SER A 601 23.20 -17.41 44.37
C SER A 601 22.40 -16.22 43.84
N ASP A 602 21.48 -15.68 44.65
CA ASP A 602 20.62 -14.56 44.25
C ASP A 602 21.43 -13.30 43.94
N LEU A 603 22.47 -13.04 44.73
CA LEU A 603 23.38 -11.90 44.53
C LEU A 603 24.19 -12.06 43.25
N VAL A 604 24.76 -13.25 43.04
CA VAL A 604 25.56 -13.58 41.84
C VAL A 604 24.72 -13.47 40.57
N ILE A 605 23.49 -13.99 40.58
CA ILE A 605 22.58 -13.92 39.43
C ILE A 605 22.17 -12.48 39.12
N LEU A 606 21.90 -11.64 40.13
CA LEU A 606 21.59 -10.23 39.89
C LEU A 606 22.79 -9.47 39.31
N THR A 607 24.03 -9.82 39.67
CA THR A 607 25.21 -9.30 38.95
C THR A 607 25.36 -9.83 37.54
N ALA A 608 25.10 -11.12 37.32
CA ALA A 608 25.13 -11.71 35.99
C ALA A 608 24.18 -10.96 35.04
N LEU A 609 22.98 -10.64 35.51
CA LEU A 609 21.99 -9.87 34.77
C LEU A 609 22.48 -8.47 34.36
N SER A 610 23.28 -7.81 35.21
CA SER A 610 23.85 -6.48 34.89
C SER A 610 24.91 -6.49 33.80
N ILE A 611 25.53 -7.66 33.59
CA ILE A 611 26.59 -7.87 32.60
C ILE A 611 25.99 -8.36 31.29
N ILE A 612 25.03 -9.28 31.39
CA ILE A 612 24.41 -9.95 30.23
C ILE A 612 23.42 -9.04 29.51
N TYR A 613 22.56 -8.34 30.26
CA TYR A 613 21.47 -7.55 29.68
C TYR A 613 21.70 -6.05 29.84
N PRO A 614 21.22 -5.24 28.87
CA PRO A 614 21.31 -3.79 28.93
C PRO A 614 20.41 -3.23 30.04
N THR A 615 20.99 -2.48 30.97
CA THR A 615 20.26 -1.89 32.11
C THR A 615 19.73 -0.47 31.85
N SER A 616 19.94 0.06 30.64
CA SER A 616 19.52 1.42 30.27
C SER A 616 18.09 1.52 29.76
N ASP A 617 17.53 0.42 29.27
CA ASP A 617 16.29 0.39 28.49
C ASP A 617 15.10 0.89 29.32
N HIS A 618 14.08 1.46 28.66
CA HIS A 618 12.87 1.95 29.31
C HIS A 618 12.13 0.82 30.03
N PHE A 619 11.85 -0.24 29.28
CA PHE A 619 11.25 -1.47 29.77
C PHE A 619 12.03 -2.66 29.21
N HIS A 620 12.44 -3.58 30.08
CA HIS A 620 13.13 -4.80 29.68
C HIS A 620 12.57 -5.99 30.44
N ILE A 621 12.33 -7.08 29.71
CA ILE A 621 11.60 -8.27 30.17
C ILE A 621 12.22 -8.92 31.42
N VAL A 622 13.56 -8.94 31.53
CA VAL A 622 14.29 -9.55 32.65
C VAL A 622 14.83 -8.52 33.66
N VAL A 623 15.48 -7.46 33.17
CA VAL A 623 16.11 -6.41 34.00
C VAL A 623 15.08 -5.63 34.83
N THR A 624 13.91 -5.28 34.29
CA THR A 624 12.89 -4.54 35.05
C THR A 624 12.37 -5.37 36.24
N PRO A 625 12.01 -6.66 36.08
CA PRO A 625 11.73 -7.53 37.23
C PRO A 625 12.88 -7.65 38.22
N ALA A 626 14.13 -7.77 37.76
CA ALA A 626 15.30 -7.81 38.66
C ALA A 626 15.41 -6.55 39.51
N MET A 627 15.17 -5.38 38.91
CA MET A 627 15.14 -4.10 39.59
C MET A 627 13.99 -4.02 40.61
N LEU A 628 12.80 -4.52 40.28
CA LEU A 628 11.67 -4.59 41.20
C LEU A 628 11.96 -5.50 42.40
N VAL A 629 12.61 -6.65 42.15
CA VAL A 629 12.98 -7.59 43.21
C VAL A 629 14.02 -6.97 44.15
N MET A 630 15.03 -6.29 43.62
CA MET A 630 16.00 -5.53 44.41
C MET A 630 15.32 -4.41 45.23
N ALA A 631 14.43 -3.63 44.62
CA ALA A 631 13.70 -2.56 45.31
C ALA A 631 12.81 -3.11 46.44
N ARG A 632 12.07 -4.21 46.18
CA ARG A 632 11.27 -4.91 47.19
C ARG A 632 12.13 -5.44 48.32
N TRP A 633 13.29 -6.01 48.00
CA TRP A 633 14.21 -6.52 49.01
C TRP A 633 14.70 -5.39 49.94
N LEU A 634 15.08 -4.24 49.36
CA LEU A 634 15.56 -3.07 50.09
C LEU A 634 14.48 -2.42 50.96
N SER A 635 13.22 -2.43 50.53
CA SER A 635 12.10 -1.89 51.31
C SER A 635 11.60 -2.83 52.40
N SER A 636 11.61 -4.14 52.16
CA SER A 636 11.04 -5.14 53.08
C SER A 636 12.01 -5.54 54.20
N ASN A 637 13.32 -5.46 53.96
CA ASN A 637 14.33 -5.87 54.92
C ASN A 637 14.94 -4.67 55.64
N ALA A 638 14.52 -4.43 56.88
CA ALA A 638 15.17 -3.43 57.74
C ALA A 638 16.61 -3.86 58.12
N PRO A 639 17.56 -2.92 58.27
CA PRO A 639 18.94 -3.19 58.65
C PRO A 639 19.06 -3.55 60.13
N THR A 640 18.66 -4.77 60.49
CA THR A 640 18.70 -5.30 61.88
C THR A 640 19.89 -6.20 62.16
N ASP A 641 20.52 -6.71 61.11
CA ASP A 641 21.58 -7.72 61.19
C ASP A 641 22.77 -7.31 60.32
N THR A 642 23.98 -7.73 60.69
CA THR A 642 25.19 -7.46 59.94
C THR A 642 25.18 -8.15 58.57
N GLU A 643 24.64 -9.37 58.48
CA GLU A 643 24.43 -10.06 57.18
C GLU A 643 23.55 -9.23 56.24
N LYS A 644 22.42 -8.72 56.76
CA LYS A 644 21.48 -7.89 55.99
C LYS A 644 22.09 -6.55 55.59
N LEU A 645 22.91 -5.94 56.44
CA LEU A 645 23.63 -4.72 56.11
C LEU A 645 24.64 -4.94 54.97
N VAL A 646 25.36 -6.06 55.00
CA VAL A 646 26.31 -6.43 53.93
C VAL A 646 25.58 -6.70 52.61
N HIS A 647 24.54 -7.54 52.63
CA HIS A 647 23.73 -7.81 51.44
C HIS A 647 23.05 -6.54 50.91
N GLY A 648 22.60 -5.65 51.79
CA GLY A 648 21.98 -4.40 51.38
C GLY A 648 22.97 -3.38 50.83
N CYS A 649 24.17 -3.31 51.38
CA CYS A 649 25.27 -2.54 50.79
C CYS A 649 25.58 -3.05 49.37
N TYR A 650 25.56 -4.36 49.16
CA TYR A 650 25.73 -4.96 47.84
C TYR A 650 24.57 -4.62 46.88
N MET A 651 23.31 -4.78 47.31
CA MET A 651 22.13 -4.44 46.51
C MET A 651 22.12 -2.95 46.12
N VAL A 652 22.47 -2.05 47.05
CA VAL A 652 22.58 -0.61 46.75
C VAL A 652 23.69 -0.33 45.72
N THR A 653 24.82 -1.03 45.80
CA THR A 653 25.88 -0.96 44.77
C THR A 653 25.38 -1.45 43.42
N LEU A 654 24.59 -2.52 43.41
CA LEU A 654 24.04 -3.08 42.19
C LEU A 654 23.00 -2.14 41.56
N CYS A 655 22.13 -1.53 42.37
CA CYS A 655 21.24 -0.45 41.94
C CYS A 655 22.02 0.70 41.27
N LEU A 656 23.16 1.12 41.84
CA LEU A 656 24.04 2.13 41.22
C LEU A 656 24.60 1.67 39.87
N GLN A 657 24.97 0.40 39.73
CA GLN A 657 25.48 -0.16 38.47
C GLN A 657 24.39 -0.20 37.39
N TYR A 658 23.19 -0.71 37.73
CA TYR A 658 22.04 -0.75 36.82
C TYR A 658 21.70 0.66 36.32
N GLN A 659 21.78 1.64 37.21
CA GLN A 659 21.36 3.01 36.95
C GLN A 659 22.47 3.91 36.38
N ARG A 660 23.70 3.39 36.18
CA ARG A 660 24.87 4.15 35.73
C ARG A 660 24.60 4.98 34.47
N LEU A 661 23.88 4.40 33.51
CA LEU A 661 23.54 5.05 32.23
C LEU A 661 22.13 5.66 32.25
N SER A 662 21.13 4.94 32.78
CA SER A 662 19.72 5.34 32.73
C SER A 662 19.35 6.47 33.70
N LYS A 663 20.13 6.69 34.78
CA LYS A 663 19.98 7.79 35.74
C LYS A 663 18.54 7.97 36.30
N ARG A 664 17.73 6.92 36.40
CA ARG A 664 16.40 6.93 37.07
C ARG A 664 16.59 6.94 38.58
N VAL A 665 15.62 7.47 39.31
CA VAL A 665 15.73 7.60 40.77
C VAL A 665 15.16 6.33 41.42
N ILE A 666 15.98 5.68 42.26
CA ILE A 666 15.57 4.54 43.09
C ILE A 666 15.46 5.00 44.55
N PRO A 667 14.25 5.33 45.04
CA PRO A 667 14.07 5.87 46.39
C PRO A 667 14.35 4.83 47.48
N GLU A 668 14.06 3.55 47.25
CA GLU A 668 14.27 2.46 48.23
C GLU A 668 15.74 2.30 48.58
N ALA A 669 16.63 2.38 47.58
CA ALA A 669 18.07 2.27 47.77
C ALA A 669 18.63 3.45 48.61
N LEU A 670 18.14 4.66 48.36
CA LEU A 670 18.51 5.84 49.16
C LEU A 670 17.99 5.73 50.59
N ASN A 671 16.73 5.33 50.77
CA ASN A 671 16.12 5.14 52.08
C ASN A 671 16.87 4.07 52.89
N PHE A 672 17.23 2.95 52.27
CA PHE A 672 18.01 1.89 52.91
C PHE A 672 19.41 2.38 53.30
N ALA A 673 20.09 3.16 52.45
CA ALA A 673 21.39 3.76 52.78
C ALA A 673 21.29 4.75 53.96
N TYR A 674 20.24 5.57 54.01
CA TYR A 674 19.98 6.48 55.14
C TYR A 674 19.67 5.73 56.44
N GLN A 675 18.82 4.70 56.39
CA GLN A 675 18.54 3.84 57.53
C GLN A 675 19.81 3.12 58.02
N SER A 676 20.65 2.62 57.10
CA SER A 676 21.90 1.94 57.44
C SER A 676 22.90 2.86 58.11
N LEU A 677 23.03 4.11 57.63
CA LEU A 677 23.86 5.11 58.31
C LEU A 677 23.30 5.53 59.67
N LEU A 678 21.98 5.56 59.87
CA LEU A 678 21.39 5.77 61.19
C LEU A 678 21.62 4.57 62.12
N ALA A 679 21.58 3.34 61.57
CA ALA A 679 21.80 2.13 62.35
C ALA A 679 23.26 2.01 62.83
N LEU A 680 24.22 2.40 61.98
CA LEU A 680 25.65 2.36 62.27
C LEU A 680 26.14 3.56 63.11
N SER A 681 25.31 4.60 63.30
CA SER A 681 25.75 5.81 63.99
C SER A 681 26.05 5.53 65.47
N PRO A 682 27.19 6.00 66.03
CA PRO A 682 27.58 5.65 67.39
C PRO A 682 26.67 6.20 68.50
N ALA A 683 26.07 7.38 68.28
CA ALA A 683 25.09 7.99 69.17
C ALA A 683 23.71 8.02 68.49
N PRO A 684 22.60 7.92 69.25
CA PRO A 684 21.26 8.08 68.68
C PRO A 684 21.01 9.54 68.27
N LEU A 685 20.39 9.73 67.11
CA LEU A 685 19.96 11.04 66.64
C LEU A 685 18.60 11.43 67.26
N ALA A 686 18.53 12.58 67.94
CA ALA A 686 17.34 13.01 68.68
C ALA A 686 16.13 13.39 67.80
N LYS A 687 16.38 13.81 66.54
CA LYS A 687 15.34 14.12 65.55
C LYS A 687 15.77 13.57 64.19
N VAL A 688 15.04 12.59 63.67
CA VAL A 688 15.33 12.04 62.33
C VAL A 688 15.05 13.10 61.26
N PRO A 689 16.02 13.43 60.40
CA PRO A 689 15.87 14.48 59.40
C PRO A 689 15.29 13.91 58.11
N GLY A 690 13.99 14.08 57.85
CA GLY A 690 13.39 13.84 56.53
C GLY A 690 12.10 13.03 56.55
N GLY A 691 11.56 12.78 55.36
CA GLY A 691 10.33 12.00 55.12
C GLY A 691 10.59 10.56 54.68
N PHE A 692 11.74 9.97 55.01
CA PHE A 692 12.01 8.56 54.74
C PHE A 692 11.60 7.70 55.94
N PRO A 693 11.08 6.48 55.73
CA PRO A 693 10.65 5.63 56.83
C PRO A 693 11.86 5.18 57.64
N VAL A 694 11.73 5.11 58.96
CA VAL A 694 12.73 4.51 59.85
C VAL A 694 12.12 3.27 60.47
N HIS A 695 12.56 2.10 60.01
CA HIS A 695 12.13 0.80 60.54
C HIS A 695 13.19 0.24 61.50
N GLY A 696 12.76 -0.40 62.60
CA GLY A 696 13.66 -1.17 63.47
C GLY A 696 14.52 -0.37 64.46
N ALA A 697 14.14 0.87 64.81
CA ALA A 697 14.90 1.76 65.71
C ALA A 697 15.26 1.15 67.08
N GLU A 698 14.51 0.14 67.55
CA GLU A 698 14.70 -0.54 68.84
C GLU A 698 15.91 -1.50 68.83
N ASN A 699 16.24 -2.11 67.68
CA ASN A 699 17.34 -3.09 67.55
C ASN A 699 18.68 -2.46 67.11
N VAL A 700 18.70 -1.16 66.83
CA VAL A 700 19.86 -0.40 66.35
C VAL A 700 21.02 -0.41 67.36
N ALA A 701 20.75 -0.56 68.66
CA ALA A 701 21.77 -0.49 69.70
C ALA A 701 22.90 -1.52 69.56
N LYS A 702 22.63 -2.70 68.97
CA LYS A 702 23.63 -3.78 68.76
C LYS A 702 24.54 -3.56 67.55
N LEU A 703 24.15 -2.66 66.63
CA LEU A 703 24.84 -2.40 65.36
C LEU A 703 25.68 -1.13 65.37
N ARG A 704 25.65 -0.36 66.46
CA ARG A 704 26.40 0.90 66.57
C ARG A 704 27.89 0.64 66.62
N ILE A 705 28.65 1.49 65.93
CA ILE A 705 30.12 1.45 65.95
C ILE A 705 30.62 1.73 67.39
N SER A 706 31.33 0.77 67.97
CA SER A 706 31.89 0.86 69.33
C SER A 706 33.43 0.94 69.37
N SER A 707 34.08 1.30 68.26
CA SER A 707 35.55 1.36 68.15
C SER A 707 36.18 2.50 68.97
N SER A 708 37.47 2.39 69.32
CA SER A 708 38.23 3.47 69.96
C SER A 708 38.94 4.34 68.91
N SER A 709 38.98 5.67 69.10
CA SER A 709 39.62 6.61 68.16
C SER A 709 41.14 6.47 68.01
N LYS A 710 41.75 5.51 68.73
CA LYS A 710 43.20 5.21 68.74
C LYS A 710 43.60 4.07 67.81
N ASP A 711 42.65 3.32 67.28
CA ASP A 711 42.93 2.18 66.40
C ASP A 711 43.34 2.66 65.00
N LYS A 712 44.45 2.11 64.47
CA LYS A 712 44.90 2.37 63.10
C LYS A 712 44.02 1.55 62.15
N PHE A 713 42.99 2.19 61.62
CA PHE A 713 42.13 1.61 60.59
C PHE A 713 42.44 2.21 59.22
N GLU A 714 42.71 1.35 58.25
CA GLU A 714 42.75 1.73 56.83
C GLU A 714 41.32 1.67 56.27
N LEU A 715 40.91 2.72 55.56
CA LEU A 715 39.60 2.78 54.91
C LEU A 715 39.59 1.80 53.72
N GLY A 716 39.03 0.62 53.92
CA GLY A 716 38.95 -0.44 52.91
C GLY A 716 37.72 -0.35 52.01
N LYS A 717 37.80 -0.94 50.82
CA LYS A 717 36.64 -1.26 49.98
C LYS A 717 36.20 -2.69 50.31
N LEU A 718 34.90 -2.90 50.53
CA LEU A 718 34.34 -4.23 50.75
C LEU A 718 34.63 -5.11 49.52
N ARG A 719 35.33 -6.24 49.72
CA ARG A 719 35.62 -7.16 48.60
C ARG A 719 34.38 -8.00 48.29
N PHE A 720 34.21 -8.38 47.03
CA PHE A 720 33.08 -9.22 46.60
C PHE A 720 33.00 -10.54 47.40
N ARG A 721 34.15 -11.12 47.76
CA ARG A 721 34.27 -12.29 48.63
C ARG A 721 33.68 -12.07 50.04
N GLU A 722 33.93 -10.92 50.64
CA GLU A 722 33.44 -10.56 51.98
C GLU A 722 31.94 -10.27 51.95
N ALA A 723 31.42 -9.77 50.82
CA ALA A 723 29.99 -9.54 50.62
C ALA A 723 29.17 -10.84 50.50
N LEU A 724 29.76 -11.90 49.94
CA LEU A 724 29.12 -13.21 49.77
C LEU A 724 29.23 -14.09 51.03
N TYR A 725 30.29 -13.92 51.83
CA TYR A 725 30.58 -14.71 53.03
C TYR A 725 30.76 -13.83 54.28
N PRO A 726 29.68 -13.20 54.79
CA PRO A 726 29.75 -12.31 55.95
C PRO A 726 30.23 -13.01 57.23
N ASP A 727 29.95 -14.31 57.38
CA ASP A 727 30.33 -15.13 58.55
C ASP A 727 31.85 -15.38 58.68
N SER A 728 32.60 -15.13 57.61
CA SER A 728 34.06 -15.37 57.57
C SER A 728 34.90 -14.21 58.14
N VAL A 729 34.27 -13.10 58.51
CA VAL A 729 34.96 -11.87 58.94
C VAL A 729 35.06 -11.81 60.47
N SER A 730 36.26 -12.05 61.00
CA SER A 730 36.53 -12.11 62.45
C SER A 730 36.40 -10.77 63.20
N ASN A 731 36.39 -9.62 62.50
CA ASN A 731 36.42 -8.27 63.10
C ASN A 731 35.13 -7.47 62.81
N LEU A 732 34.10 -7.63 63.66
CA LEU A 732 32.80 -6.96 63.51
C LEU A 732 32.90 -5.42 63.52
N ALA A 733 33.74 -4.84 64.38
CA ALA A 733 33.89 -3.38 64.46
C ALA A 733 34.53 -2.80 63.17
N ALA A 734 35.50 -3.51 62.58
CA ALA A 734 36.12 -3.12 61.33
C ALA A 734 35.12 -3.19 60.17
N LEU A 735 34.30 -4.24 60.13
CA LEU A 735 33.25 -4.41 59.12
C LEU A 735 32.20 -3.29 59.20
N GLN A 736 31.75 -2.92 60.40
CA GLN A 736 30.79 -1.82 60.61
C GLN A 736 31.32 -0.47 60.12
N ILE A 737 32.60 -0.17 60.36
CA ILE A 737 33.26 1.05 59.86
C ILE A 737 33.38 1.02 58.34
N THR A 738 33.80 -0.10 57.75
CA THR A 738 33.88 -0.28 56.30
C THR A 738 32.51 -0.15 55.64
N LEU A 739 31.45 -0.68 56.25
CA LEU A 739 30.08 -0.53 55.77
C LEU A 739 29.60 0.92 55.86
N ALA A 740 29.85 1.61 56.97
CA ALA A 740 29.53 3.03 57.10
C ALA A 740 30.25 3.85 56.01
N TYR A 741 31.54 3.58 55.79
CA TYR A 741 32.30 4.18 54.70
C TYR A 741 31.69 3.87 53.33
N ALA A 742 31.35 2.62 53.04
CA ALA A 742 30.73 2.22 51.78
C ALA A 742 29.38 2.93 51.54
N PHE A 743 28.49 3.00 52.54
CA PHE A 743 27.22 3.73 52.43
C PHE A 743 27.43 5.23 52.21
N THR A 744 28.43 5.85 52.85
CA THR A 744 28.76 7.26 52.57
C THR A 744 29.24 7.45 51.12
N GLN A 745 30.08 6.55 50.60
CA GLN A 745 30.52 6.60 49.21
C GLN A 745 29.36 6.37 48.22
N GLN A 746 28.46 5.44 48.52
CA GLN A 746 27.28 5.17 47.70
C GLN A 746 26.36 6.39 47.62
N ILE A 747 26.14 7.09 48.74
CA ILE A 747 25.35 8.33 48.74
C ILE A 747 26.02 9.43 47.91
N LEU A 748 27.35 9.58 47.99
CA LEU A 748 28.08 10.50 47.12
C LEU A 748 27.96 10.09 45.64
N ALA A 749 28.03 8.79 45.34
CA ALA A 749 27.82 8.28 43.99
C ALA A 749 26.41 8.57 43.48
N PHE A 750 25.37 8.38 44.30
CA PHE A 750 24.00 8.78 43.95
C PHE A 750 23.86 10.29 43.75
N ALA A 751 24.50 11.11 44.59
CA ALA A 751 24.47 12.56 44.44
C ALA A 751 25.11 13.01 43.12
N ARG A 752 26.20 12.36 42.68
CA ARG A 752 26.82 12.57 41.36
C ARG A 752 25.89 12.12 40.23
N LEU A 753 25.30 10.92 40.35
CA LEU A 753 24.42 10.34 39.35
C LEU A 753 23.16 11.20 39.11
N TYR A 754 22.57 11.71 40.18
CA TYR A 754 21.34 12.50 40.16
C TYR A 754 21.57 14.01 40.02
N SER A 755 22.79 14.46 39.72
CA SER A 755 23.12 15.87 39.50
C SER A 755 22.23 16.59 38.48
N SER A 756 21.70 15.84 37.50
CA SER A 756 20.78 16.33 36.46
C SER A 756 19.30 16.41 36.88
N LYS A 757 18.91 15.87 38.03
CA LYS A 757 17.52 15.80 38.46
C LYS A 757 17.10 17.06 39.21
N THR A 758 15.87 17.51 38.98
CA THR A 758 15.31 18.74 39.58
C THR A 758 15.08 18.62 41.10
N ALA A 759 14.80 17.42 41.59
CA ALA A 759 14.54 17.12 43.01
C ALA A 759 15.79 16.74 43.82
N LEU A 760 17.00 17.04 43.33
CA LEU A 760 18.25 16.65 43.98
C LEU A 760 18.42 17.24 45.39
N LEU A 761 17.97 18.48 45.61
CA LEU A 761 18.06 19.15 46.90
C LEU A 761 17.25 18.42 47.98
N GLU A 762 16.04 17.99 47.63
CA GLU A 762 15.17 17.21 48.50
C GLU A 762 15.75 15.83 48.79
N ILE A 763 16.32 15.18 47.77
CA ILE A 763 16.92 13.86 47.87
C ILE A 763 18.16 13.88 48.78
N THR A 764 19.02 14.89 48.68
CA THR A 764 20.32 14.96 49.38
C THR A 764 20.26 15.62 50.76
N ARG A 765 19.17 16.33 51.09
CA ARG A 765 19.00 16.98 52.39
C ARG A 765 19.05 16.03 53.60
N PRO A 766 18.44 14.82 53.56
CA PRO A 766 18.63 13.84 54.63
C PRO A 766 20.10 13.43 54.80
N ALA A 767 20.83 13.23 53.68
CA ALA A 767 22.23 12.85 53.70
C ALA A 767 23.11 13.87 54.43
N THR A 768 22.95 15.16 54.13
CA THR A 768 23.74 16.22 54.77
C THR A 768 23.48 16.31 56.27
N SER A 769 22.22 16.11 56.70
CA SER A 769 21.86 16.10 58.12
C SER A 769 22.34 14.86 58.87
N ILE A 770 22.38 13.68 58.23
CA ILE A 770 22.91 12.47 58.84
C ILE A 770 24.44 12.59 58.96
N LEU A 771 25.13 13.01 57.89
CA LEU A 771 26.58 13.15 57.87
C LEU A 771 27.09 14.25 58.81
N SER A 772 26.33 15.34 59.00
CA SER A 772 26.66 16.36 60.01
C SER A 772 26.50 15.83 61.45
N HIS A 773 25.62 14.85 61.68
CA HIS A 773 25.56 14.18 62.99
C HIS A 773 26.80 13.31 63.25
N TYR A 774 27.37 12.68 62.22
CA TYR A 774 28.63 11.94 62.35
C TYR A 774 29.81 12.83 62.75
N THR A 775 29.75 14.15 62.52
CA THR A 775 30.78 15.11 62.95
C THR A 775 30.55 15.67 64.35
N SER A 776 29.46 15.29 65.02
CA SER A 776 29.14 15.69 66.41
C SER A 776 30.15 15.14 67.42
N SER A 777 30.38 15.88 68.51
CA SER A 777 31.33 15.53 69.58
C SER A 777 31.04 14.20 70.27
N ALA A 778 29.79 13.71 70.22
CA ALA A 778 29.39 12.40 70.73
C ALA A 778 29.87 11.25 69.83
N CYS A 779 29.78 11.41 68.51
CA CYS A 779 30.17 10.42 67.51
C CYS A 779 31.70 10.37 67.33
N LEU A 780 32.38 11.52 67.42
CA LEU A 780 33.84 11.61 67.24
C LEU A 780 34.66 10.81 68.26
N LYS A 781 34.08 10.46 69.42
CA LYS A 781 34.76 9.68 70.46
C LYS A 781 34.97 8.21 70.06
N SER A 782 34.03 7.66 69.30
CA SER A 782 33.98 6.26 68.90
C SER A 782 34.31 6.02 67.42
N LEU A 783 34.43 7.08 66.62
CA LEU A 783 34.82 6.98 65.21
C LEU A 783 36.35 7.05 65.03
N PRO A 784 36.93 6.28 64.10
CA PRO A 784 38.32 6.44 63.71
C PRO A 784 38.59 7.82 63.10
N LYS A 785 39.79 8.36 63.34
CA LYS A 785 40.20 9.67 62.82
C LYS A 785 40.11 9.76 61.30
N ALA A 786 40.54 8.70 60.58
CA ALA A 786 40.53 8.66 59.11
C ALA A 786 39.12 8.77 58.51
N PHE A 787 38.13 8.12 59.12
CA PHE A 787 36.74 8.21 58.65
C PHE A 787 36.11 9.57 59.00
N ALA A 788 36.41 10.11 60.19
CA ALA A 788 35.95 11.42 60.59
C ALA A 788 36.52 12.56 59.72
N THR A 789 37.79 12.47 59.31
CA THR A 789 38.39 13.42 58.35
C THR A 789 37.77 13.27 56.97
N PHE A 790 37.52 12.05 56.50
CA PHE A 790 36.84 11.82 55.23
C PHE A 790 35.46 12.49 55.18
N ILE A 791 34.63 12.33 56.21
CA ILE A 791 33.30 12.96 56.24
C ILE A 791 33.39 14.49 56.23
N LYS A 792 34.29 15.08 57.04
CA LYS A 792 34.45 16.53 57.17
C LYS A 792 35.05 17.19 55.93
N ASP A 793 36.12 16.60 55.39
CA ASP A 793 36.94 17.25 54.36
C ASP A 793 36.50 16.87 52.93
N THR A 794 35.77 15.76 52.76
CA THR A 794 35.36 15.29 51.42
C THR A 794 33.84 15.16 51.26
N ALA A 795 33.15 14.38 52.10
CA ALA A 795 31.76 14.01 51.85
C ALA A 795 30.78 15.19 51.99
N LEU A 796 30.85 15.92 53.12
CA LEU A 796 30.02 17.10 53.35
C LEU A 796 30.27 18.24 52.34
N PRO A 797 31.52 18.68 52.10
CA PRO A 797 31.77 19.77 51.15
C PRO A 797 31.40 19.39 49.71
N GLU A 798 31.51 18.11 49.34
CA GLU A 798 31.03 17.66 48.04
C GLU A 798 29.50 17.76 47.91
N LEU A 799 28.75 17.29 48.91
CA LEU A 799 27.29 17.42 48.92
C LEU A 799 26.84 18.88 48.92
N GLU A 800 27.51 19.74 49.68
CA GLU A 800 27.25 21.19 49.69
C GLU A 800 27.55 21.83 48.34
N ARG A 801 28.63 21.43 47.66
CA ARG A 801 28.98 21.90 46.32
C ARG A 801 27.91 21.49 45.30
N ILE A 802 27.49 20.22 45.31
CA ILE A 802 26.44 19.70 44.41
C ILE A 802 25.10 20.40 44.71
N GLY A 803 24.75 20.56 45.98
CA GLY A 803 23.54 21.24 46.42
C GLY A 803 23.52 22.72 45.99
N SER A 804 24.61 23.45 46.25
CA SER A 804 24.74 24.85 45.85
C SER A 804 24.65 25.04 44.34
N HIS A 805 25.22 24.10 43.57
CA HIS A 805 25.09 24.10 42.12
C HIS A 805 23.62 23.87 41.70
N SER A 806 22.98 22.80 42.21
CA SER A 806 21.58 22.49 41.90
C SER A 806 20.63 23.65 42.25
N GLN A 807 20.88 24.35 43.37
CA GLN A 807 20.08 25.51 43.78
C GLN A 807 20.14 26.67 42.76
N LYS A 808 21.28 26.90 42.11
CA LYS A 808 21.43 27.93 41.06
C LYS A 808 20.70 27.56 39.76
N PHE A 809 20.67 26.27 39.42
CA PHE A 809 20.03 25.77 38.20
C PHE A 809 18.54 25.46 38.35
N ARG A 810 18.00 25.45 39.58
CA ARG A 810 16.58 25.19 39.82
C ARG A 810 15.69 26.26 39.15
N ARG A 811 14.63 25.80 38.51
CA ARG A 811 13.58 26.61 37.85
C ARG A 811 12.20 26.11 38.30
N PRO A 812 11.15 26.96 38.29
CA PRO A 812 9.78 26.50 38.45
C PRO A 812 9.38 25.54 37.31
N LEU A 813 8.42 24.65 37.57
CA LEU A 813 7.94 23.68 36.59
C LEU A 813 6.92 24.33 35.64
N GLU A 814 7.13 24.17 34.35
CA GLU A 814 6.25 24.65 33.28
C GLU A 814 5.84 23.48 32.36
N LEU A 815 5.23 22.44 32.93
CA LEU A 815 4.88 21.21 32.20
C LEU A 815 3.76 21.38 31.18
N HIS A 816 2.89 22.38 31.37
CA HIS A 816 1.66 22.57 30.60
C HIS A 816 1.82 23.51 29.40
N HIS A 817 2.98 23.47 28.72
CA HIS A 817 3.19 24.14 27.44
C HIS A 817 2.76 23.22 26.28
N HIS A 818 1.47 22.98 26.16
CA HIS A 818 0.92 22.19 25.06
C HIS A 818 0.84 23.05 23.78
N ARG A 819 1.28 22.47 22.65
CA ARG A 819 1.06 23.10 21.35
C ARG A 819 -0.45 23.16 21.08
N PRO A 820 -1.00 24.31 20.67
CA PRO A 820 -2.43 24.40 20.35
C PRO A 820 -2.75 23.46 19.19
N LEU A 821 -3.88 22.74 19.30
CA LEU A 821 -4.34 21.86 18.23
C LEU A 821 -4.68 22.69 16.97
N PRO A 822 -4.30 22.22 15.77
CA PRO A 822 -4.68 22.89 14.53
C PRO A 822 -6.19 22.78 14.29
N ILE A 823 -6.73 23.68 13.48
CA ILE A 823 -8.13 23.59 13.02
C ILE A 823 -8.29 22.29 12.21
N PRO A 824 -9.33 21.47 12.45
CA PRO A 824 -9.56 20.25 11.68
C PRO A 824 -9.75 20.60 10.19
N SER A 825 -8.89 20.03 9.34
CA SER A 825 -8.97 20.19 7.89
C SER A 825 -10.03 19.25 7.32
N ASN A 826 -10.99 19.79 6.57
CA ASN A 826 -11.96 19.00 5.83
C ASN A 826 -11.52 18.87 4.37
N TYR A 827 -11.69 17.69 3.79
CA TYR A 827 -11.49 17.47 2.36
C TYR A 827 -12.69 18.06 1.59
N PRO A 828 -12.46 18.91 0.58
CA PRO A 828 -13.53 19.40 -0.25
C PRO A 828 -14.12 18.25 -1.08
N LYS A 829 -15.44 18.10 -1.08
CA LYS A 829 -16.13 17.16 -1.98
C LYS A 829 -16.27 17.78 -3.37
N PHE A 830 -15.50 17.27 -4.33
CA PHE A 830 -15.62 17.63 -5.75
C PHE A 830 -15.36 16.41 -6.61
N GLU A 831 -15.77 16.48 -7.87
CA GLU A 831 -15.47 15.46 -8.88
C GLU A 831 -14.33 15.96 -9.75
N GLU A 832 -13.35 15.11 -10.02
CA GLU A 832 -12.18 15.48 -10.83
C GLU A 832 -12.58 15.82 -12.28
N GLU A 833 -13.47 15.03 -12.88
CA GLU A 833 -13.97 15.24 -14.24
C GLU A 833 -15.28 16.04 -14.29
N TYR A 834 -15.39 17.11 -13.49
CA TYR A 834 -16.60 17.92 -13.47
C TYR A 834 -16.87 18.60 -14.84
N SER A 835 -18.00 18.24 -15.44
CA SER A 835 -18.54 18.81 -16.69
C SER A 835 -19.90 19.46 -16.49
N LEU A 836 -20.07 20.67 -17.05
CA LEU A 836 -21.33 21.42 -17.07
C LEU A 836 -22.41 20.81 -17.99
N ASP A 837 -21.99 20.03 -18.99
CA ASP A 837 -22.92 19.41 -19.94
C ASP A 837 -23.55 18.14 -19.35
N ARG A 838 -22.85 17.50 -18.40
CA ARG A 838 -23.36 16.35 -17.67
C ARG A 838 -24.39 16.81 -16.64
N HIS A 839 -25.50 16.09 -16.54
CA HIS A 839 -26.55 16.40 -15.57
C HIS A 839 -26.01 16.17 -14.16
N LYS A 840 -26.42 16.97 -13.17
CA LYS A 840 -26.01 16.79 -11.76
C LYS A 840 -26.25 15.35 -11.26
N GLY A 841 -27.38 14.75 -11.66
CA GLY A 841 -27.70 13.35 -11.34
C GLY A 841 -26.96 12.30 -12.18
N SER A 842 -25.96 12.68 -12.98
CA SER A 842 -25.09 11.72 -13.68
C SER A 842 -23.88 11.28 -12.85
N TYR A 843 -23.57 12.05 -11.80
CA TYR A 843 -22.59 11.71 -10.77
C TYR A 843 -23.27 11.17 -9.50
N ASP A 844 -24.53 10.75 -9.64
CA ASP A 844 -25.20 9.96 -8.61
C ASP A 844 -24.50 8.59 -8.53
N ALA A 845 -24.19 8.14 -7.32
CA ALA A 845 -23.56 6.84 -7.09
C ALA A 845 -24.53 5.70 -7.45
N ASP A 846 -25.82 5.90 -7.17
CA ASP A 846 -26.88 4.93 -7.48
C ASP A 846 -27.18 4.90 -8.98
N ARG A 847 -26.77 3.82 -9.65
CA ARG A 847 -26.98 3.61 -11.10
C ARG A 847 -28.46 3.63 -11.48
N ASP A 848 -29.31 2.92 -10.74
CA ASP A 848 -30.75 2.81 -11.03
C ASP A 848 -31.44 4.18 -10.98
N ARG A 849 -31.07 5.01 -10.01
CA ARG A 849 -31.65 6.35 -9.83
C ARG A 849 -31.21 7.28 -10.97
N LYS A 850 -29.94 7.19 -11.37
CA LYS A 850 -29.37 7.89 -12.52
C LYS A 850 -30.07 7.50 -13.82
N GLU A 851 -30.26 6.21 -14.07
CA GLU A 851 -30.94 5.68 -15.25
C GLU A 851 -32.42 6.08 -15.29
N LEU A 852 -33.15 5.93 -14.18
CA LEU A 852 -34.53 6.39 -14.08
C LEU A 852 -34.69 7.89 -14.34
N SER A 853 -33.76 8.71 -13.84
CA SER A 853 -33.77 10.16 -14.07
C SER A 853 -33.51 10.50 -15.53
N LYS A 854 -32.55 9.80 -16.17
CA LYS A 854 -32.26 9.91 -17.60
C LYS A 854 -33.49 9.54 -18.45
N LEU A 855 -34.09 8.38 -18.19
CA LEU A 855 -35.30 7.91 -18.89
C LEU A 855 -36.48 8.87 -18.71
N LYS A 856 -36.69 9.40 -17.50
CA LYS A 856 -37.73 10.43 -17.25
C LYS A 856 -37.49 11.70 -18.07
N ALA A 857 -36.23 12.13 -18.21
CA ALA A 857 -35.88 13.31 -18.99
C ALA A 857 -36.09 13.09 -20.50
N GLU A 858 -35.68 11.93 -21.01
CA GLU A 858 -35.84 11.52 -22.40
C GLU A 858 -37.32 11.37 -22.77
N HIS A 859 -38.09 10.61 -21.98
CA HIS A 859 -39.52 10.47 -22.17
C HIS A 859 -40.25 11.82 -22.19
N LYS A 860 -39.89 12.74 -21.28
CA LYS A 860 -40.48 14.09 -21.24
C LYS A 860 -40.12 14.91 -22.48
N LYS A 861 -38.89 14.78 -22.98
CA LYS A 861 -38.40 15.48 -24.18
C LYS A 861 -39.11 14.97 -25.43
N GLU A 862 -39.17 13.66 -25.62
CA GLU A 862 -39.81 13.01 -26.77
C GLU A 862 -41.32 13.27 -26.76
N ARG A 863 -42.00 13.08 -25.62
CA ARG A 863 -43.42 13.41 -25.47
C ARG A 863 -43.72 14.86 -25.84
N LYS A 864 -42.86 15.81 -25.44
CA LYS A 864 -43.01 17.23 -25.78
C LYS A 864 -42.72 17.52 -27.25
N GLY A 865 -41.79 16.78 -27.87
CA GLY A 865 -41.49 16.83 -29.30
C GLY A 865 -42.68 16.35 -30.12
N ALA A 866 -43.14 15.12 -29.87
CA ALA A 866 -44.28 14.50 -30.54
C ALA A 866 -45.54 15.38 -30.44
N MET A 867 -45.90 15.81 -29.23
CA MET A 867 -47.06 16.69 -29.03
C MET A 867 -46.93 18.03 -29.77
N ARG A 868 -45.71 18.55 -29.96
CA ARG A 868 -45.50 19.79 -30.70
C ARG A 868 -45.71 19.58 -32.21
N GLU A 869 -45.23 18.48 -32.78
CA GLU A 869 -45.43 18.18 -34.19
C GLU A 869 -46.90 17.88 -34.49
N LEU A 870 -47.57 17.05 -33.69
CA LEU A 870 -49.02 16.79 -33.83
C LEU A 870 -49.87 18.07 -33.78
N ARG A 871 -49.52 19.04 -32.92
CA ARG A 871 -50.19 20.34 -32.86
C ARG A 871 -49.96 21.20 -34.10
N LYS A 872 -48.78 21.13 -34.71
CA LYS A 872 -48.50 21.86 -35.96
C LYS A 872 -49.19 21.19 -37.14
N ASP A 873 -49.23 19.86 -37.17
CA ASP A 873 -49.90 19.07 -38.21
C ASP A 873 -51.41 19.34 -38.17
N SER A 874 -52.01 19.35 -36.98
CA SER A 874 -53.43 19.70 -36.83
C SER A 874 -53.72 21.15 -37.26
N GLN A 875 -52.84 22.10 -36.97
CA GLN A 875 -52.95 23.48 -37.47
C GLN A 875 -52.85 23.56 -39.00
N PHE A 876 -51.95 22.79 -39.61
CA PHE A 876 -51.80 22.72 -41.06
C PHE A 876 -53.05 22.15 -41.73
N ILE A 877 -53.53 21.00 -41.26
CA ILE A 877 -54.76 20.36 -41.74
C ILE A 877 -55.95 21.31 -41.59
N ALA A 878 -56.07 22.00 -40.45
CA ALA A 878 -57.14 22.97 -40.23
C ALA A 878 -57.11 24.12 -41.25
N ARG A 879 -55.92 24.64 -41.58
CA ARG A 879 -55.75 25.70 -42.60
C ARG A 879 -56.11 25.21 -44.00
N GLU A 880 -55.63 24.03 -44.40
CA GLU A 880 -55.90 23.49 -45.73
C GLU A 880 -57.38 23.14 -45.91
N LYS A 881 -58.01 22.47 -44.92
CA LYS A 881 -59.47 22.22 -44.94
C LYS A 881 -60.28 23.52 -45.04
N LEU A 882 -59.86 24.59 -44.35
CA LEU A 882 -60.53 25.88 -44.42
C LEU A 882 -60.37 26.52 -45.80
N LYS A 883 -59.18 26.44 -46.41
CA LYS A 883 -58.95 26.90 -47.79
C LYS A 883 -59.80 26.12 -48.79
N GLU A 884 -59.79 24.80 -48.73
CA GLU A 884 -60.61 23.93 -49.58
C GLU A 884 -62.08 24.30 -49.46
N ARG A 885 -62.59 24.48 -48.24
CA ARG A 885 -63.97 24.91 -48.00
C ARG A 885 -64.27 26.29 -48.59
N LYS A 886 -63.40 27.28 -48.40
CA LYS A 886 -63.59 28.62 -48.97
C LYS A 886 -63.64 28.59 -50.49
N VAL A 887 -62.76 27.82 -51.13
CA VAL A 887 -62.73 27.67 -52.59
C VAL A 887 -64.00 26.97 -53.07
N ALA A 888 -64.40 25.87 -52.43
CA ALA A 888 -65.63 25.16 -52.77
C ALA A 888 -66.89 26.03 -52.59
N ASP A 889 -66.98 26.80 -51.50
CA ASP A 889 -68.10 27.71 -51.25
C ASP A 889 -68.13 28.85 -52.30
N GLN A 890 -66.98 29.41 -52.67
CA GLN A 890 -66.88 30.42 -53.74
C GLN A 890 -67.30 29.87 -55.10
N GLU A 891 -66.78 28.70 -55.50
CA GLU A 891 -67.15 28.03 -56.75
C GLU A 891 -68.64 27.70 -56.80
N TYR A 892 -69.21 27.26 -55.68
CA TYR A 892 -70.65 27.00 -55.55
C TYR A 892 -71.47 28.28 -55.73
N HIS A 893 -71.10 29.36 -55.05
CA HIS A 893 -71.80 30.65 -55.16
C HIS A 893 -71.68 31.26 -56.55
N ASP A 894 -70.51 31.22 -57.18
CA ASP A 894 -70.30 31.72 -58.54
C ASP A 894 -71.09 30.91 -59.57
N LYS A 895 -71.13 29.57 -59.42
CA LYS A 895 -71.95 28.69 -60.25
C LYS A 895 -73.44 28.98 -60.07
N MET A 896 -73.91 29.11 -58.84
CA MET A 896 -75.30 29.43 -58.53
C MET A 896 -75.69 30.80 -59.09
N LYS A 897 -74.85 31.82 -58.90
CA LYS A 897 -75.07 33.17 -59.43
C LYS A 897 -75.15 33.16 -60.96
N ARG A 898 -74.30 32.38 -61.64
CA ARG A 898 -74.35 32.20 -63.10
C ARG A 898 -75.65 31.54 -63.53
N ILE A 899 -76.07 30.46 -62.87
CA ILE A 899 -77.33 29.74 -63.19
C ILE A 899 -78.54 30.64 -62.96
N VAL A 900 -78.63 31.31 -61.81
CA VAL A 900 -79.72 32.24 -61.49
C VAL A 900 -79.77 33.39 -62.48
N SER A 901 -78.61 33.97 -62.84
CA SER A 901 -78.55 35.01 -63.86
C SER A 901 -79.00 34.53 -65.24
N MET A 902 -78.70 33.27 -65.60
CA MET A 902 -79.15 32.68 -66.86
C MET A 902 -80.67 32.48 -66.86
N ILE A 903 -81.23 31.87 -65.80
CA ILE A 903 -82.67 31.68 -65.64
C ILE A 903 -83.41 33.03 -65.65
N GLN A 904 -82.93 34.01 -64.88
CA GLN A 904 -83.56 35.34 -64.82
C GLN A 904 -83.49 36.07 -66.16
N ASN A 905 -82.42 35.92 -66.94
CA ASN A 905 -82.35 36.48 -68.28
C ASN A 905 -83.35 35.80 -69.24
N GLU A 906 -83.49 34.48 -69.18
CA GLU A 906 -84.46 33.74 -70.00
C GLU A 906 -85.91 34.09 -69.61
N GLU A 907 -86.24 34.07 -68.32
CA GLU A 907 -87.56 34.47 -67.80
C GLU A 907 -87.87 35.94 -68.11
N GLY A 908 -86.89 36.84 -67.92
CA GLY A 908 -87.02 38.25 -68.23
C GLY A 908 -87.23 38.50 -69.73
N ALA A 909 -86.51 37.78 -70.60
CA ALA A 909 -86.70 37.85 -72.04
C ALA A 909 -88.10 37.35 -72.44
N ALA A 910 -88.55 36.22 -71.89
CA ALA A 910 -89.88 35.66 -72.15
C ALA A 910 -91.01 36.55 -71.61
N SER A 911 -90.89 37.09 -70.40
CA SER A 911 -91.86 38.00 -69.78
C SER A 911 -91.95 39.31 -70.55
N ASN A 912 -90.82 39.92 -70.92
CA ASN A 912 -90.78 41.13 -71.74
C ASN A 912 -91.38 40.89 -73.13
N ALA A 913 -91.15 39.72 -73.74
CA ALA A 913 -91.79 39.33 -74.99
C ALA A 913 -93.32 39.22 -74.83
N TYR A 914 -93.79 38.58 -73.77
CA TYR A 914 -95.21 38.46 -73.45
C TYR A 914 -95.88 39.82 -73.14
N GLU A 915 -95.22 40.72 -72.40
CA GLU A 915 -95.73 42.06 -72.14
C GLU A 915 -95.78 42.92 -73.40
N LYS A 916 -94.80 42.82 -74.29
CA LYS A 916 -94.84 43.47 -75.61
C LYS A 916 -96.02 42.95 -76.44
N GLU A 917 -96.28 41.65 -76.44
CA GLU A 917 -97.43 41.08 -77.13
C GLU A 917 -98.76 41.53 -76.50
N ARG A 918 -98.86 41.51 -75.17
CA ARG A 918 -100.04 41.95 -74.42
C ARG A 918 -100.34 43.44 -74.61
N SER A 919 -99.31 44.29 -74.60
CA SER A 919 -99.44 45.73 -74.85
C SER A 919 -99.76 46.02 -76.32
N GLY A 920 -99.23 45.25 -77.26
CA GLY A 920 -99.63 45.26 -78.67
C GLY A 920 -101.12 44.96 -78.86
N ARG A 921 -101.63 43.90 -78.22
CA ARG A 921 -103.08 43.55 -78.23
C ARG A 921 -103.97 44.61 -77.56
N LYS A 922 -103.47 45.31 -76.53
CA LYS A 922 -104.19 46.45 -75.91
C LYS A 922 -104.21 47.68 -76.83
N ARG A 923 -103.12 47.95 -77.56
CA ARG A 923 -103.05 49.03 -78.55
C ARG A 923 -103.92 48.75 -79.77
N SER A 924 -104.14 47.51 -80.16
CA SER A 924 -105.06 47.15 -81.26
C SER A 924 -106.55 47.11 -80.86
N LYS A 925 -106.86 47.23 -79.57
CA LYS A 925 -108.24 47.30 -79.03
C LYS A 925 -108.70 48.73 -78.71
N LYS A 926 -107.84 49.72 -78.92
CA LYS A 926 -108.15 51.15 -78.95
C LYS A 926 -108.16 51.58 -80.41
#